data_AF-A0A0K8VZG7-F1
#
_entry.id   AF-A0A0K8VZG7-F1
#
_cell.length_a   1.000
_cell.length_b   1.000
_cell.length_c   1.000
_cell.angle_alpha   90.00
_cell.angle_beta   90.00
_cell.angle_gamma   90.00
#
_symmetry.space_group_name_H-M   'P 1'
#
loop_
_entity.id
_entity.type
_entity.pdbx_description
1 polymer ?
#
loop_
_entity_poly.entity_id
_entity_poly.type
_entity_poly.pdbx_seq_one_letter_code
_entity_poly.pdbx_strand_id
1 'polypeptide(L)'
;MHKKIFLCKIAVEDNSATQQSIENYMTTSNSFEWDDKKWTKLFPFPTDLLSKLNTNVHHVLTLDKCIDEIKAENFLAVSYNINRAVPSLEDQYILSNIFKNYKTPIGEAKDIENFNEENDAAGSKHNLIQEYVTTALYDTLFEKHLELNSGNKQKLPILPDNFRPTLCDYQARTVHWLLEREMNITIFPNYYIQLQARDGETTVYKHLLSWHIQESEPAPIKVPAGGILADEMGLGKTVEMLALLLLHQRQLSDATSFPRQSDLCNRNGPGFLSGQGLSTLQNSADTTSDTTPSETLYNEEPEKKRKRRSTNLFCICTRKTMTELCTCKRCKFQQHAKCVGGFDVNANNDSYLCPNCWYITTQKSLLKAATTFIVTPHTIKGQWISEINRHVAPALRVFDYNELVAANWISPKELATYDVVLTDYSLLRREIYHTSAYVSDRVTRNEQRSMRRLSPLLMIEWWRVCLDEAQMVESNSTNVAAMVKQLPAINRWAITGTPIQRSIDDLCGLLEFIGFTEPLTPPTGWKALVDDFVMQQNAVNDHDKAELTLVDVLQRCMWRTCKSKVDAELQIPPQSDQVHRIRLSNLEKLFYTEQHALCESSFQHVLRKHLGNAQGILKISPIIMKIILQPLLKIRQSCIIPVVNTGSGQHKGSSNVPQKQFLQPKDLHAHLKYTNEFECKSELRTMASSYNGMAAIYFIRGNYEQSIKHYEMVLRLARDYKDINISVDSLLQIHALHNIQQACYISPAKVKQLSADVLSKYEEDCNALEWKYLEPYANTMTTMRTTCSNAEDTLERLETNLDVPLLEFTNMLAEKISEVNDAFAIALLNRFRDEFATAFGGNPKLEQLQSISGMLYILVMWYQKVEAAQTHLNREFKNLKFYTMNVTVRSKNTPAIWRDMTKFIRSVYDCHLNDILDDKKDREKNKSKLKSKKSKLKLCKLCLIRNALNDYECLLFNKVVDEATNMTEGLENPSFEVALIKVLFGFLRTKGAFISFSQQMDRHWEAIECRQQLCKKLIKYWIEIEYTVKAYDELDMCKMRISLAENEEEKTHFKLLDYEVITLILLYFLCEDFMNL
;
A
#
# COMPACT_ATOMS: atom_id res chain seq x y z
N MET A 1 -59.87 23.08 -36.67
CA MET A 1 -59.18 22.12 -35.78
C MET A 1 -58.64 20.99 -36.66
N HIS A 2 -57.42 21.14 -37.19
CA HIS A 2 -56.77 20.04 -37.93
C HIS A 2 -56.09 19.13 -36.91
N LYS A 3 -56.57 17.87 -36.80
CA LYS A 3 -55.93 16.83 -35.99
C LYS A 3 -54.60 16.47 -36.66
N LYS A 4 -53.49 16.99 -36.15
CA LYS A 4 -52.17 16.55 -36.57
C LYS A 4 -51.99 15.07 -36.18
N ILE A 5 -51.69 14.24 -37.16
CA ILE A 5 -51.33 12.83 -36.96
C ILE A 5 -49.80 12.79 -36.83
N PHE A 6 -49.29 12.32 -35.69
CA PHE A 6 -47.85 12.24 -35.43
C PHE A 6 -47.37 10.82 -35.63
N LEU A 7 -46.16 10.65 -36.16
CA LEU A 7 -45.56 9.36 -36.49
C LEU A 7 -44.32 9.13 -35.60
N CYS A 8 -44.33 8.10 -34.76
CA CYS A 8 -43.18 7.79 -33.90
C CYS A 8 -42.44 6.54 -34.41
N LYS A 9 -41.12 6.62 -34.59
CA LYS A 9 -40.27 5.44 -34.84
C LYS A 9 -39.65 4.99 -33.53
N ILE A 10 -39.89 3.73 -33.18
CA ILE A 10 -39.21 3.05 -32.07
C ILE A 10 -37.85 2.59 -32.60
N ALA A 11 -36.76 3.08 -32.02
CA ALA A 11 -35.42 2.60 -32.32
C ALA A 11 -34.89 1.85 -31.10
N VAL A 12 -34.56 0.57 -31.31
CA VAL A 12 -33.91 -0.29 -30.33
C VAL A 12 -32.42 -0.37 -30.70
N GLU A 13 -31.61 0.56 -30.20
CA GLU A 13 -30.16 0.55 -30.46
C GLU A 13 -29.36 0.65 -29.16
N ASP A 14 -28.33 -0.20 -29.02
CA ASP A 14 -27.44 -0.27 -27.86
C ASP A 14 -26.29 0.77 -27.95
N ASN A 15 -26.31 1.71 -26.99
CA ASN A 15 -25.23 2.57 -26.49
C ASN A 15 -24.22 3.29 -27.43
N SER A 16 -24.23 4.63 -27.29
CA SER A 16 -23.12 5.62 -27.32
C SER A 16 -22.23 5.81 -28.55
N ALA A 17 -21.93 4.78 -29.35
CA ALA A 17 -21.04 4.93 -30.52
C ALA A 17 -21.74 5.62 -31.70
N THR A 18 -23.07 5.46 -31.82
CA THR A 18 -23.88 6.07 -32.88
C THR A 18 -24.17 7.54 -32.65
N GLN A 19 -24.21 8.02 -31.40
CA GLN A 19 -24.46 9.44 -31.12
C GLN A 19 -23.34 10.31 -31.71
N GLN A 20 -22.09 9.88 -31.55
CA GLN A 20 -20.92 10.54 -32.12
C GLN A 20 -20.76 10.26 -33.63
N SER A 21 -21.21 9.10 -34.11
CA SER A 21 -21.18 8.77 -35.54
C SER A 21 -22.22 9.59 -36.33
N ILE A 22 -23.40 9.84 -35.77
CA ILE A 22 -24.46 10.67 -36.36
C ILE A 22 -24.07 12.15 -36.31
N GLU A 23 -23.48 12.63 -35.20
CA GLU A 23 -22.94 14.00 -35.11
C GLU A 23 -21.77 14.23 -36.08
N ASN A 24 -20.85 13.27 -36.21
CA ASN A 24 -19.71 13.40 -37.13
C ASN A 24 -20.14 13.26 -38.61
N TYR A 25 -21.07 12.36 -38.96
CA TYR A 25 -21.51 12.20 -40.35
C TYR A 25 -22.36 13.35 -40.89
N MET A 26 -23.10 14.06 -40.03
CA MET A 26 -23.90 15.24 -40.43
C MET A 26 -23.03 16.46 -40.80
N THR A 27 -21.76 16.50 -40.34
CA THR A 27 -20.83 17.59 -40.71
C THR A 27 -20.14 17.39 -42.07
N THR A 28 -20.20 16.18 -42.63
CA THR A 28 -19.53 15.86 -43.90
C THR A 28 -20.35 14.86 -44.73
N SER A 29 -21.30 15.36 -45.52
CA SER A 29 -21.66 14.94 -46.91
C SER A 29 -23.17 15.06 -47.21
N ASN A 30 -23.46 15.72 -48.33
CA ASN A 30 -24.79 15.84 -48.93
C ASN A 30 -25.17 14.58 -49.72
N SER A 31 -25.43 13.45 -49.07
CA SER A 31 -26.19 12.33 -49.66
C SER A 31 -26.53 11.27 -48.61
N PHE A 32 -27.80 11.17 -48.24
CA PHE A 32 -28.34 10.01 -47.53
C PHE A 32 -29.03 9.11 -48.56
N GLU A 33 -28.57 7.88 -48.73
CA GLU A 33 -29.33 6.81 -49.41
C GLU A 33 -30.22 6.11 -48.37
N TRP A 34 -31.51 6.07 -48.67
CA TRP A 34 -32.52 5.41 -47.85
C TRP A 34 -32.43 3.89 -48.09
N ASP A 35 -32.11 3.11 -47.05
CA ASP A 35 -32.14 1.64 -47.11
C ASP A 35 -33.47 1.13 -46.54
N ASP A 36 -34.45 0.89 -47.42
CA ASP A 36 -35.81 0.43 -47.08
C ASP A 36 -35.85 -0.86 -46.22
N LYS A 37 -34.74 -1.60 -46.10
CA LYS A 37 -34.67 -2.86 -45.35
C LYS A 37 -34.38 -2.70 -43.86
N LYS A 38 -34.02 -1.50 -43.39
CA LYS A 38 -33.67 -1.22 -41.97
C LYS A 38 -34.71 -0.43 -41.18
N TRP A 39 -35.88 -0.14 -41.77
CA TRP A 39 -36.86 0.81 -41.22
C TRP A 39 -38.28 0.22 -41.29
N THR A 40 -38.93 0.05 -40.13
CA THR A 40 -40.32 -0.42 -40.02
C THR A 40 -41.30 0.74 -39.74
N LYS A 41 -42.55 0.56 -40.20
CA LYS A 41 -43.64 1.54 -40.51
C LYS A 41 -44.07 2.55 -39.40
N LEU A 42 -44.90 3.52 -39.80
CA LEU A 42 -45.30 4.75 -39.10
C LEU A 42 -46.65 4.63 -38.34
N PHE A 43 -46.77 5.14 -37.10
CA PHE A 43 -47.98 5.05 -36.23
C PHE A 43 -48.65 6.40 -35.91
N PRO A 44 -49.99 6.55 -35.92
CA PRO A 44 -50.69 7.80 -35.57
C PRO A 44 -50.88 8.04 -34.05
N PHE A 45 -50.49 9.21 -33.51
CA PHE A 45 -50.71 9.61 -32.09
C PHE A 45 -51.75 10.73 -31.87
N PRO A 46 -52.39 10.82 -30.67
CA PRO A 46 -53.26 11.92 -30.27
C PRO A 46 -52.50 13.25 -30.04
N THR A 47 -53.16 14.38 -30.34
CA THR A 47 -52.57 15.73 -30.38
C THR A 47 -52.17 16.30 -29.01
N ASP A 48 -52.79 15.84 -27.91
CA ASP A 48 -52.60 16.39 -26.57
C ASP A 48 -51.27 15.98 -25.89
N LEU A 49 -50.54 15.03 -26.48
CA LEU A 49 -49.29 14.49 -25.91
C LEU A 49 -48.07 15.41 -26.15
N LEU A 50 -48.15 16.29 -27.15
CA LEU A 50 -47.03 17.10 -27.64
C LEU A 50 -46.65 18.26 -26.72
N SER A 51 -47.60 18.74 -25.93
CA SER A 51 -47.31 19.77 -24.92
C SER A 51 -46.45 19.23 -23.77
N LYS A 52 -46.47 17.90 -23.56
CA LYS A 52 -45.71 17.21 -22.49
C LYS A 52 -44.34 16.70 -22.96
N LEU A 53 -44.23 16.25 -24.22
CA LEU A 53 -42.98 15.76 -24.84
C LEU A 53 -41.88 16.83 -25.04
N ASN A 54 -42.16 18.11 -24.73
CA ASN A 54 -41.40 19.26 -25.21
C ASN A 54 -40.05 19.51 -24.50
N THR A 55 -39.57 18.58 -23.66
CA THR A 55 -38.30 18.77 -22.91
C THR A 55 -37.15 17.87 -23.38
N ASN A 56 -37.35 16.85 -24.23
CA ASN A 56 -36.26 15.96 -24.65
C ASN A 56 -36.45 15.32 -26.05
N VAL A 57 -36.88 16.11 -27.05
CA VAL A 57 -36.88 15.67 -28.47
C VAL A 57 -35.53 16.05 -29.08
N HIS A 58 -34.65 15.08 -29.32
CA HIS A 58 -33.30 15.39 -29.81
C HIS A 58 -33.18 15.64 -31.32
N HIS A 59 -34.16 15.25 -32.15
CA HIS A 59 -34.16 15.66 -33.57
C HIS A 59 -35.58 15.77 -34.12
N VAL A 60 -35.93 16.94 -34.64
CA VAL A 60 -37.09 17.15 -35.52
C VAL A 60 -36.58 17.04 -36.95
N LEU A 61 -36.87 15.95 -37.64
CA LEU A 61 -36.57 15.82 -39.07
C LEU A 61 -37.70 16.47 -39.87
N THR A 62 -37.44 17.60 -40.52
CA THR A 62 -38.26 18.06 -41.64
C THR A 62 -37.88 17.25 -42.88
N LEU A 63 -38.77 16.36 -43.30
CA LEU A 63 -38.63 15.47 -44.45
C LEU A 63 -38.74 16.25 -45.78
N ASP A 64 -37.64 16.85 -46.25
CA ASP A 64 -37.63 17.60 -47.51
C ASP A 64 -37.42 16.76 -48.78
N LYS A 65 -37.39 15.42 -48.70
CA LYS A 65 -37.19 14.55 -49.89
C LYS A 65 -38.30 13.56 -50.22
N CYS A 66 -39.40 13.53 -49.48
CA CYS A 66 -40.61 12.76 -49.84
C CYS A 66 -41.80 13.68 -50.16
N ILE A 67 -41.57 14.75 -50.94
CA ILE A 67 -42.55 15.82 -51.16
C ILE A 67 -43.63 15.50 -52.21
N ASP A 68 -43.53 14.40 -52.96
CA ASP A 68 -44.51 14.14 -54.03
C ASP A 68 -45.63 13.15 -53.69
N GLU A 69 -45.54 12.37 -52.59
CA GLU A 69 -46.64 11.47 -52.18
C GLU A 69 -47.35 11.88 -50.86
N ILE A 70 -46.79 12.79 -50.06
CA ILE A 70 -47.39 13.21 -48.77
C ILE A 70 -47.90 14.65 -48.88
N LYS A 71 -48.81 14.90 -49.82
CA LYS A 71 -49.57 16.15 -49.91
C LYS A 71 -50.96 15.98 -49.32
N ALA A 72 -51.02 15.75 -48.01
CA ALA A 72 -52.15 16.14 -47.16
C ALA A 72 -51.79 15.94 -45.68
N GLU A 73 -51.73 17.07 -44.96
CA GLU A 73 -51.66 17.20 -43.49
C GLU A 73 -50.28 17.00 -42.81
N ASN A 74 -50.09 17.81 -41.76
CA ASN A 74 -48.85 18.03 -41.02
C ASN A 74 -48.46 16.80 -40.19
N PHE A 75 -47.49 16.01 -40.65
CA PHE A 75 -46.88 14.91 -39.89
C PHE A 75 -45.55 15.37 -39.25
N LEU A 76 -45.34 15.07 -37.96
CA LEU A 76 -44.03 15.17 -37.29
C LEU A 76 -43.54 13.74 -37.03
N ALA A 77 -42.33 13.44 -37.47
CA ALA A 77 -41.64 12.18 -37.17
C ALA A 77 -40.77 12.36 -35.90
N VAL A 78 -41.00 11.57 -34.86
CA VAL A 78 -40.21 11.61 -33.61
C VAL A 78 -39.55 10.25 -33.39
N SER A 79 -38.22 10.20 -33.25
CA SER A 79 -37.54 8.99 -32.79
C SER A 79 -37.49 8.97 -31.27
N TYR A 80 -37.90 7.87 -30.67
CA TYR A 80 -37.92 7.70 -29.22
C TYR A 80 -37.11 6.46 -28.84
N ASN A 81 -36.00 6.65 -28.11
CA ASN A 81 -35.16 5.57 -27.61
C ASN A 81 -35.74 5.04 -26.30
N ILE A 82 -36.22 3.80 -26.32
CA ILE A 82 -36.92 3.16 -25.19
C ILE A 82 -35.93 2.60 -24.14
N ASN A 83 -34.67 2.35 -24.51
CA ASN A 83 -33.67 1.70 -23.65
C ASN A 83 -32.99 2.66 -22.66
N ARG A 84 -33.75 3.54 -21.99
CA ARG A 84 -33.25 4.43 -20.93
C ARG A 84 -33.16 3.69 -19.59
N ALA A 85 -32.18 4.05 -18.76
CA ALA A 85 -31.92 3.39 -17.48
C ALA A 85 -33.10 3.46 -16.48
N VAL A 86 -33.90 4.54 -16.50
CA VAL A 86 -35.17 4.70 -15.75
C VAL A 86 -36.13 5.58 -16.57
N PRO A 87 -37.32 5.09 -16.96
CA PRO A 87 -38.33 5.87 -17.68
C PRO A 87 -39.14 6.75 -16.73
N SER A 88 -39.40 7.98 -17.17
CA SER A 88 -40.29 8.92 -16.48
C SER A 88 -41.75 8.43 -16.48
N LEU A 89 -42.60 9.02 -15.62
CA LEU A 89 -44.05 8.78 -15.64
C LEU A 89 -44.67 9.02 -17.04
N GLU A 90 -44.13 9.98 -17.79
CA GLU A 90 -44.54 10.29 -19.15
C GLU A 90 -44.16 9.15 -20.11
N ASP A 91 -42.95 8.60 -19.97
CA ASP A 91 -42.46 7.48 -20.75
C ASP A 91 -43.28 6.20 -20.52
N GLN A 92 -43.66 5.92 -19.27
CA GLN A 92 -44.52 4.78 -18.93
C GLN A 92 -45.94 4.94 -19.51
N TYR A 93 -46.47 6.16 -19.50
CA TYR A 93 -47.76 6.47 -20.11
C TYR A 93 -47.70 6.34 -21.64
N ILE A 94 -46.61 6.76 -22.28
CA ILE A 94 -46.37 6.56 -23.72
C ILE A 94 -46.35 5.06 -24.07
N LEU A 95 -45.58 4.24 -23.34
CA LEU A 95 -45.49 2.79 -23.58
C LEU A 95 -46.83 2.06 -23.41
N SER A 96 -47.67 2.48 -22.46
CA SER A 96 -49.02 1.93 -22.25
C SER A 96 -49.99 2.19 -23.42
N ASN A 97 -49.73 3.24 -24.19
CA ASN A 97 -50.52 3.59 -25.38
C ASN A 97 -50.00 2.90 -26.65
N ILE A 98 -48.71 2.53 -26.68
CA ILE A 98 -48.08 1.81 -27.80
C ILE A 98 -48.37 0.31 -27.73
N PHE A 99 -48.24 -0.31 -26.55
CA PHE A 99 -48.33 -1.75 -26.37
C PHE A 99 -49.63 -2.17 -25.70
N LYS A 100 -50.34 -3.15 -26.28
CA LYS A 100 -51.64 -3.63 -25.80
C LYS A 100 -51.55 -4.33 -24.45
N ASN A 101 -50.45 -5.05 -24.22
CA ASN A 101 -50.24 -5.91 -23.06
C ASN A 101 -49.31 -5.27 -22.01
N TYR A 102 -49.05 -3.97 -22.14
CA TYR A 102 -48.19 -3.24 -21.20
C TYR A 102 -48.99 -2.80 -19.98
N LYS A 103 -48.74 -3.46 -18.84
CA LYS A 103 -49.30 -3.06 -17.55
C LYS A 103 -48.41 -1.99 -16.93
N THR A 104 -48.93 -0.77 -16.79
CA THR A 104 -48.33 0.25 -15.94
C THR A 104 -48.45 -0.18 -14.47
N PRO A 105 -47.41 0.00 -13.63
CA PRO A 105 -47.52 -0.19 -12.17
C PRO A 105 -48.49 0.80 -11.51
N ILE A 106 -49.12 1.69 -12.29
CA ILE A 106 -50.01 2.74 -11.83
C ILE A 106 -51.39 2.15 -11.55
N GLY A 107 -51.46 1.43 -10.44
CA GLY A 107 -52.63 1.26 -9.60
C GLY A 107 -52.09 1.38 -8.18
N GLU A 108 -52.28 2.55 -7.55
CA GLU A 108 -51.75 2.99 -6.23
C GLU A 108 -50.52 3.92 -6.25
N ALA A 109 -50.50 4.88 -7.19
CA ALA A 109 -49.64 6.07 -7.09
C ALA A 109 -50.19 7.10 -6.09
N LYS A 110 -50.32 6.73 -4.81
CA LYS A 110 -50.53 7.69 -3.71
C LYS A 110 -49.45 7.65 -2.63
N ASP A 111 -48.59 6.62 -2.60
CA ASP A 111 -47.63 6.47 -1.50
C ASP A 111 -46.15 6.66 -1.89
N ILE A 112 -45.85 6.97 -3.16
CA ILE A 112 -44.46 7.09 -3.65
C ILE A 112 -43.89 8.52 -3.51
N GLU A 113 -44.73 9.57 -3.44
CA GLU A 113 -44.23 10.95 -3.29
C GLU A 113 -43.69 11.26 -1.88
N ASN A 114 -43.99 10.45 -0.87
CA ASN A 114 -43.44 10.61 0.47
C ASN A 114 -42.07 9.95 0.70
N PHE A 115 -41.53 9.20 -0.28
CA PHE A 115 -40.26 8.48 -0.11
C PHE A 115 -39.04 9.19 -0.72
N ASN A 116 -39.23 10.25 -1.50
CA ASN A 116 -38.14 10.92 -2.22
C ASN A 116 -37.49 12.11 -1.48
N GLU A 117 -37.99 12.51 -0.31
CA GLU A 117 -37.33 13.50 0.55
C GLU A 117 -36.48 12.88 1.69
N GLU A 118 -36.49 11.56 1.86
CA GLU A 118 -35.66 10.86 2.87
C GLU A 118 -34.41 10.16 2.32
N ASN A 119 -34.17 10.18 1.01
CA ASN A 119 -33.14 9.37 0.36
C ASN A 119 -31.70 9.92 0.40
N ASP A 120 -31.48 11.11 0.97
CA ASP A 120 -30.12 11.64 1.22
C ASP A 120 -29.57 11.33 2.63
N ALA A 121 -30.30 10.53 3.42
CA ALA A 121 -29.90 10.10 4.77
C ALA A 121 -29.73 8.56 4.93
N ALA A 122 -29.73 7.80 3.83
CA ALA A 122 -29.81 6.33 3.86
C ALA A 122 -28.47 5.58 4.08
N GLY A 123 -27.34 6.27 4.25
CA GLY A 123 -26.03 5.61 4.40
C GLY A 123 -25.84 4.83 5.72
N SER A 124 -26.62 5.13 6.78
CA SER A 124 -26.47 4.50 8.10
C SER A 124 -27.62 3.57 8.50
N LYS A 125 -28.75 3.56 7.77
CA LYS A 125 -29.82 2.55 7.95
C LYS A 125 -29.52 1.25 7.20
N HIS A 126 -28.64 1.29 6.19
CA HIS A 126 -28.30 0.13 5.37
C HIS A 126 -27.71 -1.05 6.16
N ASN A 127 -26.94 -0.85 7.23
CA ASN A 127 -26.29 -1.96 7.94
C ASN A 127 -27.26 -2.83 8.79
N LEU A 128 -28.31 -2.23 9.38
CA LEU A 128 -29.34 -2.98 10.13
C LEU A 128 -30.37 -3.62 9.21
N ILE A 129 -30.69 -2.95 8.09
CA ILE A 129 -31.54 -3.52 7.03
C ILE A 129 -30.80 -4.68 6.35
N GLN A 130 -29.49 -4.58 6.17
CA GLN A 130 -28.66 -5.59 5.52
C GLN A 130 -28.62 -6.92 6.27
N GLU A 131 -28.42 -6.94 7.59
CA GLU A 131 -28.39 -8.20 8.35
C GLU A 131 -29.75 -8.93 8.32
N TYR A 132 -30.85 -8.17 8.42
CA TYR A 132 -32.21 -8.67 8.26
C TYR A 132 -32.48 -9.21 6.85
N VAL A 133 -32.17 -8.42 5.81
CA VAL A 133 -32.34 -8.78 4.38
C VAL A 133 -31.51 -10.02 4.03
N THR A 134 -30.29 -10.15 4.56
CA THR A 134 -29.42 -11.30 4.30
C THR A 134 -29.97 -12.57 4.94
N THR A 135 -30.44 -12.49 6.18
CA THR A 135 -31.03 -13.63 6.90
C THR A 135 -32.32 -14.09 6.22
N ALA A 136 -33.20 -13.15 5.88
CA ALA A 136 -34.45 -13.44 5.18
C ALA A 136 -34.20 -14.07 3.79
N LEU A 137 -33.19 -13.59 3.06
CA LEU A 137 -32.76 -14.18 1.78
C LEU A 137 -32.32 -15.64 1.95
N TYR A 138 -31.44 -15.92 2.92
CA TYR A 138 -30.95 -17.28 3.14
C TYR A 138 -32.05 -18.24 3.59
N ASP A 139 -32.93 -17.80 4.47
CA ASP A 139 -34.06 -18.62 4.93
C ASP A 139 -35.02 -18.94 3.78
N THR A 140 -35.37 -17.93 2.96
CA THR A 140 -36.25 -18.14 1.80
C THR A 140 -35.60 -19.07 0.77
N LEU A 141 -34.30 -18.94 0.54
CA LEU A 141 -33.54 -19.80 -0.36
C LEU A 141 -33.52 -21.25 0.13
N PHE A 142 -33.30 -21.47 1.42
CA PHE A 142 -33.32 -22.80 2.03
C PHE A 142 -34.70 -23.47 1.92
N GLU A 143 -35.77 -22.73 2.21
CA GLU A 143 -37.15 -23.21 2.08
C GLU A 143 -37.48 -23.62 0.63
N LYS A 144 -37.07 -22.81 -0.35
CA LYS A 144 -37.24 -23.13 -1.77
C LYS A 144 -36.51 -24.39 -2.19
N HIS A 145 -35.27 -24.57 -1.73
CA HIS A 145 -34.52 -25.81 -1.95
C HIS A 145 -35.21 -27.02 -1.33
N LEU A 146 -35.82 -26.87 -0.15
CA LEU A 146 -36.58 -27.94 0.49
C LEU A 146 -37.86 -28.26 -0.30
N GLU A 147 -38.63 -27.25 -0.73
CA GLU A 147 -39.83 -27.39 -1.55
C GLU A 147 -39.53 -28.18 -2.85
N LEU A 148 -38.48 -27.80 -3.58
CA LEU A 148 -38.08 -28.45 -4.83
C LEU A 148 -37.65 -29.92 -4.63
N ASN A 149 -36.98 -30.22 -3.51
CA ASN A 149 -36.53 -31.58 -3.19
C ASN A 149 -37.63 -32.46 -2.55
N SER A 150 -38.71 -31.86 -2.04
CA SER A 150 -39.82 -32.59 -1.41
C SER A 150 -40.60 -33.45 -2.41
N GLY A 151 -40.61 -33.07 -3.70
CA GLY A 151 -41.30 -33.79 -4.78
C GLY A 151 -40.47 -34.92 -5.43
N ASN A 152 -39.14 -34.89 -5.30
CA ASN A 152 -38.22 -35.85 -5.90
C ASN A 152 -37.34 -36.47 -4.80
N LYS A 153 -37.73 -37.64 -4.27
CA LYS A 153 -36.85 -38.47 -3.43
C LYS A 153 -35.76 -39.13 -4.28
N GLN A 154 -34.94 -38.33 -4.96
CA GLN A 154 -33.78 -38.84 -5.68
C GLN A 154 -32.71 -39.18 -4.64
N LYS A 155 -32.38 -40.47 -4.55
CA LYS A 155 -31.30 -40.94 -3.69
C LYS A 155 -29.98 -40.55 -4.34
N LEU A 156 -29.06 -39.98 -3.55
CA LEU A 156 -27.69 -39.76 -3.97
C LEU A 156 -27.14 -41.06 -4.60
N PRO A 157 -26.41 -40.99 -5.73
CA PRO A 157 -25.71 -42.15 -6.27
C PRO A 157 -24.81 -42.78 -5.21
N ILE A 158 -24.60 -44.08 -5.31
CA ILE A 158 -23.76 -44.81 -4.36
C ILE A 158 -22.36 -44.20 -4.41
N LEU A 159 -21.89 -43.68 -3.27
CA LEU A 159 -20.55 -43.13 -3.14
C LEU A 159 -19.54 -44.26 -3.39
N PRO A 160 -18.47 -44.00 -4.16
CA PRO A 160 -17.49 -45.03 -4.47
C PRO A 160 -16.75 -45.51 -3.21
N ASP A 161 -16.37 -46.79 -3.19
CA ASP A 161 -15.75 -47.45 -2.02
C ASP A 161 -14.46 -46.78 -1.51
N ASN A 162 -13.83 -45.96 -2.36
CA ASN A 162 -12.65 -45.19 -2.00
C ASN A 162 -12.96 -43.93 -1.17
N PHE A 163 -14.23 -43.56 -0.99
CA PHE A 163 -14.67 -42.46 -0.11
C PHE A 163 -15.01 -42.99 1.28
N ARG A 164 -14.22 -42.60 2.28
CA ARG A 164 -14.34 -43.11 3.66
C ARG A 164 -15.45 -42.45 4.51
N PRO A 165 -15.73 -41.14 4.40
CA PRO A 165 -16.74 -40.50 5.24
C PRO A 165 -18.15 -41.03 4.98
N THR A 166 -18.96 -41.09 6.05
CA THR A 166 -20.41 -41.19 5.93
C THR A 166 -20.99 -39.78 5.93
N LEU A 167 -21.69 -39.41 4.86
CA LEU A 167 -22.33 -38.10 4.76
C LEU A 167 -23.55 -38.01 5.68
N CYS A 168 -23.73 -36.87 6.34
CA CYS A 168 -24.99 -36.53 7.00
C CYS A 168 -26.10 -36.30 5.95
N ASP A 169 -27.36 -36.35 6.36
CA ASP A 169 -28.49 -36.22 5.42
C ASP A 169 -28.47 -34.90 4.66
N TYR A 170 -28.16 -33.77 5.33
CA TYR A 170 -27.98 -32.48 4.66
C TYR A 170 -26.80 -32.48 3.68
N GLN A 171 -25.68 -33.12 4.03
CA GLN A 171 -24.51 -33.22 3.15
C GLN A 171 -24.84 -34.04 1.90
N ALA A 172 -25.61 -35.12 2.05
CA ALA A 172 -26.06 -35.93 0.93
C ALA A 172 -26.97 -35.13 -0.02
N ARG A 173 -27.87 -34.27 0.51
CA ARG A 173 -28.69 -33.35 -0.30
C ARG A 173 -27.82 -32.31 -1.02
N THR A 174 -26.85 -31.73 -0.33
CA THR A 174 -25.89 -30.80 -0.93
C THR A 174 -25.12 -31.45 -2.08
N VAL A 175 -24.52 -32.62 -1.86
CA VAL A 175 -23.74 -33.34 -2.90
C VAL A 175 -24.60 -33.74 -4.10
N HIS A 176 -25.86 -34.12 -3.87
CA HIS A 176 -26.80 -34.41 -4.96
C HIS A 176 -27.04 -33.17 -5.82
N TRP A 177 -27.30 -32.01 -5.20
CA TRP A 177 -27.45 -30.75 -5.92
C TRP A 177 -26.19 -30.35 -6.69
N LEU A 178 -25.01 -30.51 -6.08
CA LEU A 178 -23.73 -30.27 -6.75
C LEU A 178 -23.56 -31.14 -8.00
N LEU A 179 -23.90 -32.42 -7.90
CA LEU A 179 -23.79 -33.38 -9.01
C LEU A 179 -24.74 -33.03 -10.15
N GLU A 180 -26.01 -32.74 -9.85
CA GLU A 180 -27.01 -32.31 -10.81
C GLU A 180 -26.57 -31.06 -11.58
N ARG A 181 -25.94 -30.11 -10.89
CA ARG A 181 -25.41 -28.86 -11.48
C ARG A 181 -24.22 -29.06 -12.41
N GLU A 182 -23.46 -30.14 -12.26
CA GLU A 182 -22.37 -30.47 -13.20
C GLU A 182 -22.85 -31.33 -14.37
N MET A 183 -23.86 -32.17 -14.17
CA MET A 183 -24.35 -33.11 -15.18
C MET A 183 -25.41 -32.50 -16.09
N ASN A 184 -26.27 -31.62 -15.56
CA ASN A 184 -27.41 -31.07 -16.26
C ASN A 184 -27.26 -29.56 -16.46
N ILE A 185 -27.47 -29.11 -17.70
CA ILE A 185 -27.53 -27.68 -18.00
C ILE A 185 -28.87 -27.16 -17.49
N THR A 186 -28.83 -26.28 -16.48
CA THR A 186 -30.04 -25.59 -16.02
C THR A 186 -30.42 -24.51 -17.02
N ILE A 187 -31.57 -24.71 -17.66
CA ILE A 187 -32.16 -23.76 -18.62
C ILE A 187 -33.46 -23.26 -18.00
N PHE A 188 -33.69 -21.96 -18.04
CA PHE A 188 -34.96 -21.39 -17.58
C PHE A 188 -35.42 -20.26 -18.50
N PRO A 189 -36.74 -19.94 -18.47
CA PRO A 189 -37.29 -18.87 -19.29
C PRO A 189 -36.52 -17.57 -19.05
N ASN A 190 -36.26 -16.84 -20.12
CA ASN A 190 -35.70 -15.51 -20.00
C ASN A 190 -36.63 -14.62 -19.15
N TYR A 191 -36.08 -13.63 -18.45
CA TYR A 191 -36.91 -12.67 -17.71
C TYR A 191 -37.47 -11.61 -18.67
N TYR A 192 -38.09 -12.02 -19.78
CA TYR A 192 -38.71 -11.09 -20.72
C TYR A 192 -40.20 -11.38 -20.86
N ILE A 193 -40.97 -10.31 -21.02
CA ILE A 193 -42.37 -10.38 -21.43
C ILE A 193 -42.51 -9.98 -22.88
N GLN A 194 -43.36 -10.70 -23.60
CA GLN A 194 -43.75 -10.35 -24.95
C GLN A 194 -44.72 -9.16 -24.89
N LEU A 195 -44.31 -8.03 -25.45
CA LEU A 195 -45.17 -6.87 -25.66
C LEU A 195 -45.65 -6.86 -27.10
N GLN A 196 -46.95 -6.96 -27.28
CA GLN A 196 -47.59 -6.80 -28.57
C GLN A 196 -47.99 -5.34 -28.76
N ALA A 197 -47.55 -4.73 -29.86
CA ALA A 197 -48.02 -3.40 -30.24
C ALA A 197 -49.52 -3.44 -30.56
N ARG A 198 -50.20 -2.32 -30.40
CA ARG A 198 -51.65 -2.23 -30.65
C ARG A 198 -52.05 -2.42 -32.13
N ASP A 199 -51.08 -2.44 -33.05
CA ASP A 199 -51.28 -2.79 -34.46
C ASP A 199 -51.56 -4.29 -34.69
N GLY A 200 -51.19 -5.14 -33.72
CA GLY A 200 -51.30 -6.60 -33.80
C GLY A 200 -50.18 -7.30 -34.58
N GLU A 201 -49.32 -6.56 -35.30
CA GLU A 201 -48.27 -7.09 -36.18
C GLU A 201 -46.87 -7.01 -35.55
N THR A 202 -46.60 -5.98 -34.75
CA THR A 202 -45.27 -5.75 -34.16
C THR A 202 -45.19 -6.37 -32.77
N THR A 203 -44.18 -7.23 -32.58
CA THR A 203 -43.88 -7.84 -31.27
C THR A 203 -42.49 -7.43 -30.84
N VAL A 204 -42.35 -7.00 -29.59
CA VAL A 204 -41.06 -6.75 -28.95
C VAL A 204 -41.01 -7.44 -27.59
N TYR A 205 -39.81 -7.68 -27.07
CA TYR A 205 -39.58 -8.36 -25.81
C TYR A 205 -38.97 -7.39 -24.80
N LYS A 206 -39.66 -7.16 -23.68
CA LYS A 206 -39.19 -6.27 -22.60
C LYS A 206 -38.66 -7.11 -21.43
N HIS A 207 -37.47 -6.78 -20.94
CA HIS A 207 -36.93 -7.39 -19.72
C HIS A 207 -37.81 -7.02 -18.50
N LEU A 208 -38.10 -7.97 -17.62
CA LEU A 208 -39.00 -7.81 -16.47
C LEU A 208 -38.46 -6.81 -15.44
N LEU A 209 -37.14 -6.81 -15.27
CA LEU A 209 -36.45 -6.09 -14.21
C LEU A 209 -35.61 -4.92 -14.74
N SER A 210 -35.50 -4.76 -16.05
CA SER A 210 -34.76 -3.66 -16.65
C SER A 210 -35.59 -3.05 -17.76
N TRP A 211 -35.34 -1.78 -18.08
CA TRP A 211 -36.11 -1.08 -19.11
C TRP A 211 -35.62 -1.37 -20.53
N HIS A 212 -34.87 -2.46 -20.67
CA HIS A 212 -34.32 -2.91 -21.94
C HIS A 212 -35.37 -3.68 -22.74
N ILE A 213 -35.58 -3.26 -23.98
CA ILE A 213 -36.49 -3.87 -24.96
C ILE A 213 -35.66 -4.32 -26.17
N GLN A 214 -36.00 -5.49 -26.72
CA GLN A 214 -35.40 -6.02 -27.95
C GLN A 214 -36.46 -6.54 -28.93
N GLU A 215 -36.13 -6.56 -30.22
CA GLU A 215 -37.05 -6.99 -31.30
C GLU A 215 -37.06 -8.52 -31.47
N SER A 216 -35.94 -9.19 -31.21
CA SER A 216 -35.82 -10.65 -31.30
C SER A 216 -36.23 -11.34 -30.00
N GLU A 217 -36.83 -12.54 -30.13
CA GLU A 217 -37.12 -13.39 -28.98
C GLU A 217 -35.81 -13.74 -28.24
N PRO A 218 -35.70 -13.43 -26.93
CA PRO A 218 -34.47 -13.71 -26.20
C PRO A 218 -34.25 -15.20 -26.09
N ALA A 219 -33.00 -15.64 -26.24
CA ALA A 219 -32.66 -17.02 -25.92
C ALA A 219 -32.95 -17.33 -24.43
N PRO A 220 -33.35 -18.57 -24.09
CA PRO A 220 -33.51 -18.96 -22.71
C PRO A 220 -32.17 -18.87 -21.97
N ILE A 221 -32.22 -18.51 -20.69
CA ILE A 221 -31.02 -18.32 -19.88
C ILE A 221 -30.44 -19.69 -19.57
N LYS A 222 -29.13 -19.86 -19.83
CA LYS A 222 -28.40 -21.09 -19.56
C LYS A 222 -27.42 -20.83 -18.43
N VAL A 223 -27.63 -21.45 -17.29
CA VAL A 223 -26.66 -21.35 -16.19
C VAL A 223 -25.49 -22.29 -16.50
N PRO A 224 -24.23 -21.81 -16.57
CA PRO A 224 -23.07 -22.66 -16.78
C PRO A 224 -22.94 -23.75 -15.71
N ALA A 225 -22.22 -24.84 -16.01
CA ALA A 225 -22.03 -25.93 -15.07
C ALA A 225 -21.23 -25.49 -13.81
N GLY A 226 -21.68 -25.92 -12.64
CA GLY A 226 -21.14 -25.51 -11.34
C GLY A 226 -22.08 -24.58 -10.55
N GLY A 227 -21.55 -23.72 -9.69
CA GLY A 227 -22.36 -22.84 -8.84
C GLY A 227 -21.65 -22.34 -7.58
N ILE A 228 -22.45 -21.84 -6.65
CA ILE A 228 -22.02 -21.29 -5.37
C ILE A 228 -22.48 -22.24 -4.25
N LEU A 229 -21.53 -22.88 -3.58
CA LEU A 229 -21.77 -23.63 -2.35
C LEU A 229 -21.52 -22.71 -1.16
N ALA A 230 -22.61 -22.22 -0.58
CA ALA A 230 -22.57 -21.19 0.44
C ALA A 230 -22.84 -21.73 1.85
N ASP A 231 -22.58 -22.99 2.19
CA ASP A 231 -22.93 -23.55 3.50
C ASP A 231 -22.19 -22.91 4.68
N GLU A 232 -22.88 -22.75 5.82
CA GLU A 232 -22.30 -22.17 7.03
C GLU A 232 -21.02 -22.92 7.49
N MET A 233 -20.07 -22.18 8.11
CA MET A 233 -18.80 -22.75 8.55
C MET A 233 -19.01 -23.91 9.52
N GLY A 234 -18.41 -25.07 9.24
CA GLY A 234 -18.52 -26.27 10.09
C GLY A 234 -19.53 -27.31 9.60
N LEU A 235 -20.25 -27.06 8.50
CA LEU A 235 -21.15 -28.05 7.90
C LEU A 235 -20.45 -29.12 7.05
N GLY A 236 -19.15 -28.96 6.76
CA GLY A 236 -18.36 -29.99 6.07
C GLY A 236 -18.20 -29.83 4.55
N LYS A 237 -18.25 -28.58 4.04
CA LYS A 237 -18.05 -28.24 2.61
C LYS A 237 -16.89 -28.96 1.92
N THR A 238 -15.76 -29.12 2.60
CA THR A 238 -14.60 -29.85 2.04
C THR A 238 -14.95 -31.31 1.73
N VAL A 239 -15.64 -31.99 2.65
CA VAL A 239 -16.05 -33.39 2.50
C VAL A 239 -17.09 -33.54 1.38
N GLU A 240 -18.03 -32.60 1.28
CA GLU A 240 -19.03 -32.54 0.20
C GLU A 240 -18.35 -32.39 -1.17
N MET A 241 -17.36 -31.50 -1.28
CA MET A 241 -16.59 -31.33 -2.50
C MET A 241 -15.76 -32.58 -2.85
N LEU A 242 -15.15 -33.26 -1.87
CA LEU A 242 -14.44 -34.51 -2.12
C LEU A 242 -15.37 -35.61 -2.65
N ALA A 243 -16.61 -35.70 -2.14
CA ALA A 243 -17.61 -36.61 -2.67
C ALA A 243 -17.94 -36.29 -4.14
N LEU A 244 -18.17 -35.02 -4.48
CA LEU A 244 -18.40 -34.58 -5.87
C LEU A 244 -17.22 -34.94 -6.78
N LEU A 245 -15.99 -34.71 -6.31
CA LEU A 245 -14.76 -34.99 -7.07
C LEU A 245 -14.68 -36.46 -7.51
N LEU A 246 -15.14 -37.38 -6.66
CA LEU A 246 -15.14 -38.81 -6.93
C LEU A 246 -16.35 -39.27 -7.75
N LEU A 247 -17.52 -38.67 -7.53
CA LEU A 247 -18.76 -39.04 -8.22
C LEU A 247 -18.76 -38.67 -9.71
N HIS A 248 -18.15 -37.55 -10.09
CA HIS A 248 -18.15 -37.08 -11.47
C HIS A 248 -16.73 -36.80 -11.98
N GLN A 249 -16.17 -37.72 -12.74
CA GLN A 249 -14.83 -37.57 -13.33
C GLN A 249 -14.93 -37.36 -14.83
N ARG A 250 -14.04 -36.52 -15.38
CA ARG A 250 -13.99 -36.27 -16.82
C ARG A 250 -13.54 -37.52 -17.57
N GLN A 251 -14.35 -37.98 -18.53
CA GLN A 251 -13.94 -39.02 -19.48
C GLN A 251 -13.17 -38.37 -20.64
N LEU A 252 -11.91 -38.77 -20.85
CA LEU A 252 -11.07 -38.31 -21.97
C LEU A 252 -11.01 -39.43 -23.02
N SER A 253 -11.30 -39.12 -24.29
CA SER A 253 -11.20 -40.11 -25.38
C SER A 253 -9.74 -40.41 -25.75
N ASP A 254 -9.46 -41.67 -26.12
CA ASP A 254 -8.11 -42.24 -26.25
C ASP A 254 -7.15 -41.46 -27.15
N ALA A 255 -7.65 -40.72 -28.15
CA ALA A 255 -6.84 -39.87 -29.03
C ALA A 255 -6.15 -38.67 -28.34
N THR A 256 -6.55 -38.35 -27.09
CA THR A 256 -5.94 -37.29 -26.26
C THR A 256 -5.29 -37.83 -24.98
N SER A 257 -5.28 -39.15 -24.82
CA SER A 257 -4.74 -39.81 -23.62
C SER A 257 -3.21 -39.89 -23.69
N PHE A 258 -2.54 -39.35 -22.68
CA PHE A 258 -1.18 -39.78 -22.36
C PHE A 258 -1.28 -40.93 -21.37
N PRO A 259 -0.53 -42.03 -21.55
CA PRO A 259 -0.62 -43.18 -20.66
C PRO A 259 -0.30 -42.75 -19.22
N ARG A 260 -1.23 -43.02 -18.31
CA ARG A 260 -0.99 -42.93 -16.88
C ARG A 260 0.08 -43.99 -16.57
N GLN A 261 1.25 -43.60 -16.09
CA GLN A 261 2.26 -44.54 -15.60
C GLN A 261 1.72 -45.21 -14.32
N SER A 262 0.92 -46.24 -14.49
CA SER A 262 0.64 -47.27 -13.51
C SER A 262 1.09 -48.56 -14.14
N ASP A 263 2.34 -48.95 -13.83
CA ASP A 263 2.85 -50.32 -13.80
C ASP A 263 4.38 -50.24 -13.80
N LEU A 264 4.95 -49.91 -12.64
CA LEU A 264 6.25 -50.39 -12.15
C LEU A 264 6.34 -49.99 -10.68
N CYS A 265 6.29 -51.04 -9.87
CA CYS A 265 6.29 -51.12 -8.42
C CYS A 265 7.37 -50.31 -7.67
N ASN A 266 7.00 -49.89 -6.46
CA ASN A 266 7.81 -49.74 -5.24
C ASN A 266 9.31 -49.42 -5.40
N ARG A 267 9.71 -48.19 -5.05
CA ARG A 267 10.80 -47.90 -4.09
C ARG A 267 10.96 -46.40 -3.86
N ASN A 268 10.82 -46.01 -2.59
CA ASN A 268 11.42 -44.88 -1.87
C ASN A 268 11.49 -43.51 -2.58
N GLY A 269 10.72 -42.55 -2.05
CA GLY A 269 10.77 -41.15 -2.46
C GLY A 269 12.15 -40.51 -2.25
N PRO A 270 12.52 -39.49 -3.05
CA PRO A 270 13.81 -38.85 -2.87
C PRO A 270 13.71 -37.71 -1.86
N GLY A 271 14.33 -37.96 -0.71
CA GLY A 271 14.89 -36.93 0.13
C GLY A 271 16.09 -36.25 -0.55
N PHE A 272 16.38 -35.06 -0.03
CA PHE A 272 17.57 -34.25 -0.24
C PHE A 272 18.90 -35.04 -0.22
N LEU A 273 19.77 -34.82 -1.22
CA LEU A 273 21.23 -34.52 -1.15
C LEU A 273 22.14 -35.24 -2.19
N SER A 274 23.04 -34.41 -2.76
CA SER A 274 24.46 -34.64 -3.15
C SER A 274 24.86 -35.80 -4.09
N GLY A 275 25.62 -35.45 -5.14
CA GLY A 275 26.11 -36.40 -6.14
C GLY A 275 27.47 -37.04 -5.88
N GLN A 276 27.85 -37.95 -6.79
CA GLN A 276 29.20 -38.27 -7.30
C GLN A 276 29.06 -39.35 -8.39
N GLY A 277 29.97 -39.39 -9.37
CA GLY A 277 29.78 -40.02 -10.69
C GLY A 277 30.47 -41.37 -10.95
N LEU A 278 30.91 -41.53 -12.21
CA LEU A 278 31.47 -42.69 -12.94
C LEU A 278 30.46 -43.72 -13.48
N SER A 279 30.62 -44.39 -14.62
CA SER A 279 31.32 -44.18 -15.91
C SER A 279 30.97 -45.38 -16.84
N THR A 280 31.23 -45.21 -18.14
CA THR A 280 31.70 -46.22 -19.12
C THR A 280 30.71 -47.08 -19.97
N LEU A 281 30.96 -47.00 -21.30
CA LEU A 281 30.79 -47.98 -22.41
C LEU A 281 29.36 -48.22 -22.93
N GLN A 282 29.07 -48.41 -24.23
CA GLN A 282 29.75 -48.33 -25.54
C GLN A 282 28.64 -48.49 -26.62
N ASN A 283 28.84 -47.91 -27.81
CA ASN A 283 28.49 -48.35 -29.18
C ASN A 283 27.22 -49.23 -29.41
N SER A 284 26.38 -49.05 -30.42
CA SER A 284 26.69 -48.89 -31.85
C SER A 284 25.46 -48.47 -32.66
N ALA A 285 25.73 -47.90 -33.84
CA ALA A 285 24.79 -47.54 -34.89
C ALA A 285 23.98 -48.74 -35.44
N ASP A 286 22.81 -48.46 -36.02
CA ASP A 286 22.62 -48.75 -37.45
C ASP A 286 21.39 -48.05 -38.06
N THR A 287 21.63 -47.62 -39.29
CA THR A 287 20.79 -46.95 -40.28
C THR A 287 19.69 -47.85 -40.88
N THR A 288 18.57 -47.26 -41.30
CA THR A 288 18.08 -47.36 -42.70
C THR A 288 16.81 -46.53 -42.95
N SER A 289 16.76 -46.02 -44.17
CA SER A 289 15.78 -45.14 -44.81
C SER A 289 14.48 -45.84 -45.17
N ASP A 290 13.36 -45.12 -45.31
CA ASP A 290 12.91 -44.64 -46.62
C ASP A 290 11.47 -44.07 -46.69
N THR A 291 11.37 -43.04 -47.52
CA THR A 291 10.26 -42.59 -48.38
C THR A 291 8.88 -42.22 -47.83
N THR A 292 8.60 -40.91 -47.92
CA THR A 292 7.30 -40.24 -48.14
C THR A 292 6.65 -40.65 -49.47
N PRO A 293 5.34 -40.39 -49.65
CA PRO A 293 4.98 -39.28 -50.55
C PRO A 293 3.85 -38.37 -50.05
N SER A 294 3.97 -37.14 -50.51
CA SER A 294 3.23 -35.91 -50.27
C SER A 294 2.04 -35.70 -51.20
N GLU A 295 1.00 -34.97 -50.74
CA GLU A 295 0.22 -34.03 -51.57
C GLU A 295 -0.52 -32.97 -50.71
N THR A 296 0.08 -31.77 -50.68
CA THR A 296 -0.48 -30.41 -50.89
C THR A 296 -2.00 -30.21 -50.98
N LEU A 297 -2.67 -29.13 -50.52
CA LEU A 297 -2.34 -27.69 -50.42
C LEU A 297 -3.52 -26.97 -49.73
N TYR A 298 -3.28 -25.97 -48.86
CA TYR A 298 -3.94 -24.65 -48.90
C TYR A 298 -3.09 -23.64 -48.13
N ASN A 299 -2.85 -22.50 -48.77
CA ASN A 299 -1.93 -21.44 -48.39
C ASN A 299 -2.47 -20.56 -47.25
N GLU A 300 -1.63 -20.29 -46.24
CA GLU A 300 -1.74 -19.11 -45.37
C GLU A 300 -0.42 -18.31 -45.42
N GLU A 301 -0.54 -17.00 -45.34
CA GLU A 301 0.49 -15.97 -45.56
C GLU A 301 1.77 -16.11 -44.69
N PRO A 302 2.94 -15.66 -45.17
CA PRO A 302 4.19 -15.76 -44.43
C PRO A 302 4.27 -14.74 -43.28
N GLU A 303 4.16 -15.22 -42.04
CA GLU A 303 4.49 -14.43 -40.84
C GLU A 303 5.92 -13.85 -40.92
N LYS A 304 6.01 -12.57 -40.57
CA LYS A 304 7.22 -11.72 -40.56
C LYS A 304 8.43 -12.46 -39.93
N LYS A 305 9.47 -12.71 -40.74
CA LYS A 305 10.75 -13.28 -40.31
C LYS A 305 11.36 -12.44 -39.18
N ARG A 306 11.32 -12.96 -37.94
CA ARG A 306 12.10 -12.42 -36.80
C ARG A 306 13.60 -12.44 -37.15
N LYS A 307 14.30 -11.33 -36.93
CA LYS A 307 15.78 -11.25 -37.08
C LYS A 307 16.44 -12.41 -36.32
N ARG A 308 17.30 -13.17 -37.01
CA ARG A 308 18.01 -14.33 -36.42
C ARG A 308 18.95 -13.85 -35.31
N ARG A 309 18.75 -14.36 -34.10
CA ARG A 309 19.71 -14.19 -32.99
C ARG A 309 20.96 -15.00 -33.25
N SER A 310 22.12 -14.50 -32.81
CA SER A 310 23.42 -15.14 -32.99
C SER A 310 23.64 -16.38 -32.12
N THR A 311 22.78 -16.62 -31.11
CA THR A 311 22.87 -17.79 -30.21
C THR A 311 21.51 -18.50 -30.09
N ASN A 312 21.54 -19.83 -29.99
CA ASN A 312 20.34 -20.66 -29.86
C ASN A 312 19.79 -20.72 -28.42
N LEU A 313 20.54 -20.26 -27.42
CA LEU A 313 20.10 -20.20 -26.03
C LEU A 313 19.12 -19.03 -25.80
N PHE A 314 17.85 -19.34 -25.57
CA PHE A 314 16.82 -18.36 -25.21
C PHE A 314 15.92 -18.90 -24.10
N CYS A 315 16.46 -18.85 -22.88
CA CYS A 315 15.81 -19.35 -21.67
C CYS A 315 14.92 -18.27 -21.00
N ILE A 316 14.02 -18.70 -20.12
CA ILE A 316 13.21 -17.82 -19.25
C ILE A 316 14.02 -17.14 -18.13
N CYS A 317 15.28 -17.55 -17.94
CA CYS A 317 16.25 -16.89 -17.07
C CYS A 317 17.28 -16.11 -17.90
N THR A 318 18.10 -15.30 -17.23
CA THR A 318 19.15 -14.48 -17.86
C THR A 318 20.53 -15.15 -17.87
N ARG A 319 20.63 -16.41 -17.41
CA ARG A 319 21.90 -17.15 -17.34
C ARG A 319 22.38 -17.52 -18.75
N LYS A 320 23.69 -17.45 -18.99
CA LYS A 320 24.34 -17.81 -20.27
C LYS A 320 25.06 -19.17 -20.23
N THR A 321 24.86 -19.94 -19.16
CA THR A 321 25.48 -21.26 -18.99
C THR A 321 25.00 -22.24 -20.06
N MET A 322 25.91 -23.01 -20.65
CA MET A 322 25.60 -23.98 -21.71
C MET A 322 25.47 -25.43 -21.20
N THR A 323 25.23 -25.61 -19.90
CA THR A 323 25.08 -26.91 -19.24
C THR A 323 23.61 -27.26 -19.05
N GLU A 324 23.26 -28.55 -19.16
CA GLU A 324 21.90 -29.08 -18.94
C GLU A 324 20.83 -28.32 -19.76
N LEU A 325 20.96 -28.33 -21.09
CA LEU A 325 20.04 -27.63 -21.99
C LEU A 325 19.01 -28.57 -22.63
N CYS A 326 17.76 -28.13 -22.74
CA CYS A 326 16.70 -28.76 -23.51
C CYS A 326 16.36 -27.92 -24.75
N THR A 327 16.24 -28.56 -25.91
CA THR A 327 15.96 -27.88 -27.19
C THR A 327 14.48 -27.98 -27.52
N CYS A 328 13.82 -26.84 -27.76
CA CYS A 328 12.40 -26.84 -28.14
C CYS A 328 12.20 -27.46 -29.53
N LYS A 329 11.28 -28.43 -29.64
CA LYS A 329 10.97 -29.11 -30.91
C LYS A 329 10.52 -28.15 -32.02
N ARG A 330 9.70 -27.15 -31.66
CA ARG A 330 9.05 -26.21 -32.59
C ARG A 330 9.93 -25.03 -32.98
N CYS A 331 10.46 -24.27 -32.03
CA CYS A 331 11.24 -23.06 -32.32
C CYS A 331 12.76 -23.27 -32.31
N LYS A 332 13.23 -24.47 -31.95
CA LYS A 332 14.65 -24.86 -31.87
C LYS A 332 15.51 -24.04 -30.89
N PHE A 333 14.91 -23.11 -30.13
CA PHE A 333 15.60 -22.43 -29.03
C PHE A 333 15.88 -23.39 -27.87
N GLN A 334 17.03 -23.20 -27.24
CA GLN A 334 17.49 -23.96 -26.09
C GLN A 334 17.14 -23.24 -24.79
N GLN A 335 16.78 -24.00 -23.77
CA GLN A 335 16.49 -23.52 -22.41
C GLN A 335 17.23 -24.40 -21.39
N HIS A 336 17.49 -23.89 -20.20
CA HIS A 336 18.06 -24.72 -19.13
C HIS A 336 17.01 -25.71 -18.65
N ALA A 337 17.34 -27.00 -18.63
CA ALA A 337 16.45 -28.07 -18.18
C ALA A 337 15.91 -27.80 -16.77
N LYS A 338 16.77 -27.36 -15.84
CA LYS A 338 16.35 -26.92 -14.51
C LYS A 338 15.27 -25.84 -14.56
N CYS A 339 15.41 -24.85 -15.44
CA CYS A 339 14.44 -23.76 -15.57
C CYS A 339 13.05 -24.20 -16.04
N VAL A 340 12.90 -25.39 -16.64
CA VAL A 340 11.64 -25.88 -17.24
C VAL A 340 11.25 -27.26 -16.71
N GLY A 341 11.53 -27.52 -15.43
CA GLY A 341 11.01 -28.68 -14.71
C GLY A 341 11.87 -29.95 -14.80
N GLY A 342 13.11 -29.84 -15.30
CA GLY A 342 14.06 -30.96 -15.30
C GLY A 342 13.57 -32.16 -16.11
N PHE A 343 13.33 -31.98 -17.41
CA PHE A 343 13.17 -33.14 -18.30
C PHE A 343 14.43 -34.00 -18.20
N ASP A 344 14.24 -35.28 -17.84
CA ASP A 344 15.31 -36.26 -17.80
C ASP A 344 15.95 -36.29 -19.19
N VAL A 345 17.19 -35.79 -19.28
CA VAL A 345 17.91 -35.57 -20.55
C VAL A 345 18.15 -36.90 -21.29
N ASN A 346 17.88 -38.03 -20.62
CA ASN A 346 18.08 -39.39 -21.09
C ASN A 346 16.80 -40.13 -21.54
N ALA A 347 15.61 -39.53 -21.47
CA ALA A 347 14.40 -40.11 -22.05
C ALA A 347 14.06 -39.40 -23.37
N ASN A 348 14.46 -40.00 -24.50
CA ASN A 348 14.15 -39.63 -25.89
C ASN A 348 13.81 -38.13 -26.12
N ASN A 349 14.79 -37.42 -26.63
CA ASN A 349 14.91 -35.97 -26.87
C ASN A 349 13.84 -35.33 -27.81
N ASP A 350 12.63 -35.90 -27.93
CA ASP A 350 11.70 -35.69 -29.04
C ASP A 350 10.39 -34.96 -28.71
N SER A 351 10.19 -34.46 -27.48
CA SER A 351 8.89 -33.90 -27.06
C SER A 351 8.89 -32.56 -26.29
N TYR A 352 10.03 -31.90 -26.06
CA TYR A 352 10.04 -30.63 -25.33
C TYR A 352 9.47 -29.45 -26.16
N LEU A 353 8.55 -28.70 -25.57
CA LEU A 353 8.05 -27.42 -26.09
C LEU A 353 8.31 -26.32 -25.05
N CYS A 354 8.84 -25.18 -25.48
CA CYS A 354 9.06 -24.04 -24.60
C CYS A 354 7.76 -23.30 -24.27
N PRO A 355 7.71 -22.45 -23.22
CA PRO A 355 6.49 -21.78 -22.77
C PRO A 355 5.76 -21.00 -23.89
N ASN A 356 6.52 -20.31 -24.76
CA ASN A 356 5.93 -19.61 -25.91
C ASN A 356 5.33 -20.57 -26.94
N CYS A 357 6.00 -21.70 -27.23
CA CYS A 357 5.49 -22.67 -28.19
C CYS A 357 4.30 -23.44 -27.65
N TRP A 358 4.24 -23.71 -26.35
CA TRP A 358 3.04 -24.21 -25.69
C TRP A 358 1.89 -23.23 -25.85
N TYR A 359 2.08 -21.97 -25.46
CA TYR A 359 1.06 -20.93 -25.60
C TYR A 359 0.50 -20.83 -27.03
N ILE A 360 1.36 -20.76 -28.05
CA ILE A 360 0.93 -20.69 -29.46
C ILE A 360 0.17 -21.95 -29.88
N THR A 361 0.54 -23.12 -29.34
CA THR A 361 -0.17 -24.38 -29.64
C THR A 361 -1.55 -24.37 -29.00
N THR A 362 -1.66 -23.90 -27.76
CA THR A 362 -2.91 -23.88 -27.00
C THR A 362 -3.85 -22.74 -27.37
N GLN A 363 -3.41 -21.78 -28.19
CA GLN A 363 -4.31 -20.77 -28.78
C GLN A 363 -5.35 -21.37 -29.74
N LYS A 364 -5.05 -22.50 -30.39
CA LYS A 364 -5.99 -23.18 -31.29
C LYS A 364 -6.88 -24.18 -30.56
N SER A 365 -6.33 -24.88 -29.57
CA SER A 365 -7.05 -25.88 -28.76
C SER A 365 -6.34 -26.05 -27.42
N LEU A 366 -7.06 -25.81 -26.32
CA LEU A 366 -6.54 -25.97 -24.96
C LEU A 366 -6.29 -27.45 -24.64
N LEU A 367 -5.33 -27.71 -23.73
CA LEU A 367 -5.09 -29.06 -23.25
C LEU A 367 -6.24 -29.48 -22.32
N LYS A 368 -7.07 -30.42 -22.77
CA LYS A 368 -8.17 -30.97 -21.98
C LYS A 368 -7.62 -31.83 -20.84
N ALA A 369 -7.88 -31.44 -19.60
CA ALA A 369 -7.46 -32.21 -18.42
C ALA A 369 -8.68 -32.69 -17.63
N ALA A 370 -8.54 -33.85 -16.99
CA ALA A 370 -9.49 -34.34 -15.97
C ALA A 370 -9.23 -33.73 -14.58
N THR A 371 -8.20 -32.89 -14.47
CA THR A 371 -7.70 -32.31 -13.23
C THR A 371 -8.65 -31.27 -12.65
N THR A 372 -8.81 -31.30 -11.33
CA THR A 372 -9.51 -30.26 -10.55
C THR A 372 -8.51 -29.26 -10.00
N PHE A 373 -8.70 -27.98 -10.31
CA PHE A 373 -7.88 -26.88 -9.83
C PHE A 373 -8.53 -26.21 -8.62
N ILE A 374 -7.88 -26.26 -7.46
CA ILE A 374 -8.41 -25.74 -6.20
C ILE A 374 -7.56 -24.55 -5.74
N VAL A 375 -8.23 -23.44 -5.42
CA VAL A 375 -7.62 -22.23 -4.87
C VAL A 375 -8.09 -22.06 -3.44
N THR A 376 -7.16 -21.89 -2.51
CA THR A 376 -7.47 -21.81 -1.08
C THR A 376 -6.68 -20.68 -0.39
N PRO A 377 -7.09 -20.20 0.79
CA PRO A 377 -6.21 -19.43 1.66
C PRO A 377 -4.94 -20.23 2.01
N HIS A 378 -3.79 -19.54 2.02
CA HIS A 378 -2.50 -20.19 2.31
C HIS A 378 -2.50 -20.98 3.64
N THR A 379 -3.25 -20.52 4.63
CA THR A 379 -3.35 -21.14 5.97
C THR A 379 -4.00 -22.53 5.95
N ILE A 380 -4.90 -22.81 5.01
CA ILE A 380 -5.66 -24.06 4.95
C ILE A 380 -5.25 -24.98 3.79
N LYS A 381 -4.27 -24.57 2.98
CA LYS A 381 -3.72 -25.39 1.90
C LYS A 381 -3.22 -26.76 2.39
N GLY A 382 -2.50 -26.80 3.51
CA GLY A 382 -2.04 -28.04 4.13
C GLY A 382 -3.17 -28.91 4.70
N GLN A 383 -4.27 -28.28 5.12
CA GLN A 383 -5.47 -28.98 5.58
C GLN A 383 -6.14 -29.72 4.42
N TRP A 384 -6.27 -29.10 3.24
CA TRP A 384 -6.81 -29.78 2.05
C TRP A 384 -6.06 -31.06 1.68
N ILE A 385 -4.72 -31.01 1.69
CA ILE A 385 -3.88 -32.20 1.43
C ILE A 385 -4.15 -33.29 2.49
N SER A 386 -4.28 -32.89 3.76
CA SER A 386 -4.54 -33.82 4.86
C SER A 386 -5.93 -34.45 4.75
N GLU A 387 -6.95 -33.68 4.41
CA GLU A 387 -8.34 -34.12 4.24
C GLU A 387 -8.49 -35.08 3.04
N ILE A 388 -7.86 -34.78 1.90
CA ILE A 388 -7.82 -35.69 0.73
C ILE A 388 -7.21 -37.04 1.12
N ASN A 389 -6.05 -37.02 1.79
CA ASN A 389 -5.35 -38.24 2.21
C ASN A 389 -6.12 -39.02 3.29
N ARG A 390 -6.85 -38.33 4.16
CA ARG A 390 -7.63 -38.94 5.24
C ARG A 390 -8.89 -39.62 4.69
N HIS A 391 -9.59 -38.95 3.79
CA HIS A 391 -10.95 -39.31 3.39
C HIS A 391 -11.04 -40.08 2.06
N VAL A 392 -9.99 -40.12 1.25
CA VAL A 392 -9.96 -40.86 -0.01
C VAL A 392 -8.85 -41.93 -0.01
N ALA A 393 -9.18 -43.18 -0.33
CA ALA A 393 -8.22 -44.29 -0.37
C ALA A 393 -8.46 -45.26 -1.56
N PRO A 394 -7.50 -45.43 -2.50
CA PRO A 394 -6.19 -44.77 -2.55
C PRO A 394 -6.32 -43.24 -2.76
N ALA A 395 -5.40 -42.47 -2.18
CA ALA A 395 -5.47 -41.01 -2.23
C ALA A 395 -5.33 -40.47 -3.67
N LEU A 396 -6.01 -39.36 -3.95
CA LEU A 396 -5.88 -38.62 -5.22
C LEU A 396 -4.45 -38.09 -5.36
N ARG A 397 -3.93 -38.03 -6.59
CA ARG A 397 -2.62 -37.44 -6.86
C ARG A 397 -2.75 -35.92 -6.82
N VAL A 398 -2.27 -35.32 -5.74
CA VAL A 398 -2.31 -33.87 -5.50
C VAL A 398 -0.97 -33.24 -5.84
N PHE A 399 -0.99 -32.18 -6.66
CA PHE A 399 0.15 -31.32 -6.91
C PHE A 399 0.01 -29.99 -6.17
N ASP A 400 0.97 -29.67 -5.30
CA ASP A 400 1.04 -28.36 -4.64
C ASP A 400 1.75 -27.36 -5.56
N TYR A 401 0.97 -26.50 -6.21
CA TYR A 401 1.47 -25.46 -7.10
C TYR A 401 2.06 -24.31 -6.28
N ASN A 402 3.39 -24.27 -6.23
CA ASN A 402 4.16 -23.24 -5.53
C ASN A 402 4.76 -22.20 -6.50
N GLU A 403 5.34 -21.12 -5.96
CA GLU A 403 5.86 -19.98 -6.75
C GLU A 403 6.70 -20.42 -7.97
N LEU A 404 6.46 -19.78 -9.12
CA LEU A 404 7.37 -19.76 -10.27
C LEU A 404 8.65 -19.00 -9.91
N VAL A 405 9.52 -19.60 -9.09
CA VAL A 405 10.86 -19.05 -8.82
C VAL A 405 11.61 -18.89 -10.15
N ALA A 406 12.65 -18.04 -10.17
CA ALA A 406 13.51 -17.77 -11.33
C ALA A 406 13.98 -19.01 -12.15
N ALA A 407 13.78 -20.24 -11.66
CA ALA A 407 14.31 -21.45 -12.25
C ALA A 407 13.39 -22.70 -12.25
N ASN A 408 12.05 -22.64 -12.20
CA ASN A 408 11.20 -23.86 -12.34
C ASN A 408 9.83 -23.57 -13.00
N TRP A 409 9.74 -23.58 -14.33
CA TRP A 409 8.47 -23.59 -15.06
C TRP A 409 8.01 -25.03 -15.29
N ILE A 410 6.72 -25.31 -15.02
CA ILE A 410 6.14 -26.65 -15.13
C ILE A 410 5.32 -26.74 -16.41
N SER A 411 5.43 -27.86 -17.12
CA SER A 411 4.69 -28.03 -18.37
C SER A 411 3.19 -28.24 -18.14
N PRO A 412 2.30 -27.69 -19.00
CA PRO A 412 0.86 -27.96 -18.92
C PRO A 412 0.53 -29.45 -18.94
N LYS A 413 1.31 -30.23 -19.70
CA LYS A 413 1.19 -31.68 -19.79
C LYS A 413 1.43 -32.37 -18.44
N GLU A 414 2.42 -31.92 -17.68
CA GLU A 414 2.72 -32.47 -16.36
C GLU A 414 1.62 -32.14 -15.35
N LEU A 415 1.13 -30.90 -15.31
CA LEU A 415 0.01 -30.52 -14.45
C LEU A 415 -1.26 -31.34 -14.73
N ALA A 416 -1.53 -31.63 -16.01
CA ALA A 416 -2.67 -32.46 -16.42
C ALA A 416 -2.54 -33.94 -16.00
N THR A 417 -1.38 -34.40 -15.54
CA THR A 417 -1.23 -35.77 -15.03
C THR A 417 -1.80 -35.95 -13.63
N TYR A 418 -1.94 -34.88 -12.85
CA TYR A 418 -2.46 -34.92 -11.49
C TYR A 418 -3.99 -34.88 -11.46
N ASP A 419 -4.57 -35.42 -10.39
CA ASP A 419 -6.03 -35.45 -10.20
C ASP A 419 -6.50 -34.11 -9.59
N VAL A 420 -5.68 -33.54 -8.70
CA VAL A 420 -5.90 -32.23 -8.07
C VAL A 420 -4.65 -31.37 -8.18
N VAL A 421 -4.80 -30.11 -8.60
CA VAL A 421 -3.76 -29.07 -8.51
C VAL A 421 -4.22 -28.02 -7.51
N LEU A 422 -3.44 -27.81 -6.47
CA LEU A 422 -3.78 -26.95 -5.35
C LEU A 422 -2.88 -25.70 -5.34
N THR A 423 -3.46 -24.52 -5.15
CA THR A 423 -2.73 -23.25 -5.04
C THR A 423 -3.35 -22.33 -4.00
N ASP A 424 -2.75 -21.16 -3.80
CA ASP A 424 -3.29 -20.11 -2.95
C ASP A 424 -3.51 -18.76 -3.66
N TYR A 425 -4.37 -17.94 -3.06
CA TYR A 425 -4.72 -16.62 -3.60
C TYR A 425 -3.53 -15.65 -3.71
N SER A 426 -2.52 -15.78 -2.84
CA SER A 426 -1.35 -14.89 -2.89
C SER A 426 -0.48 -15.18 -4.11
N LEU A 427 -0.37 -16.45 -4.50
CA LEU A 427 0.32 -16.88 -5.72
C LEU A 427 -0.41 -16.43 -6.98
N LEU A 428 -1.72 -16.70 -7.07
CA LEU A 428 -2.53 -16.29 -8.22
C LEU A 428 -2.49 -14.77 -8.45
N ARG A 429 -2.41 -13.97 -7.37
CA ARG A 429 -2.25 -12.50 -7.47
C ARG A 429 -1.03 -12.10 -8.29
N ARG A 430 0.08 -12.87 -8.20
CA ARG A 430 1.33 -12.60 -8.91
C ARG A 430 1.33 -13.22 -10.31
N GLU A 431 0.57 -14.30 -10.51
CA GLU A 431 0.47 -15.02 -11.78
C GLU A 431 -0.12 -14.16 -12.91
N ILE A 432 -0.94 -13.16 -12.58
CA ILE A 432 -1.52 -12.21 -13.55
C ILE A 432 -0.44 -11.53 -14.42
N TYR A 433 0.76 -11.29 -13.87
CA TYR A 433 1.86 -10.64 -14.57
C TYR A 433 2.52 -11.54 -15.63
N HIS A 434 2.24 -12.85 -15.58
CA HIS A 434 2.67 -13.86 -16.53
C HIS A 434 1.61 -14.20 -17.59
N THR A 435 0.48 -13.48 -17.61
CA THR A 435 -0.54 -13.61 -18.66
C THR A 435 -0.12 -12.87 -19.93
N SER A 436 -0.64 -13.28 -21.10
CA SER A 436 -0.33 -12.60 -22.36
C SER A 436 -0.96 -11.21 -22.45
N ALA A 437 -2.12 -11.00 -21.82
CA ALA A 437 -2.87 -9.74 -21.78
C ALA A 437 -2.14 -8.63 -21.02
N TYR A 438 -1.29 -8.97 -20.05
CA TYR A 438 -0.47 -7.98 -19.34
C TYR A 438 0.64 -7.46 -20.27
N VAL A 439 0.58 -6.19 -20.68
CA VAL A 439 1.65 -5.52 -21.42
C VAL A 439 2.29 -4.49 -20.49
N SER A 440 3.59 -4.65 -20.21
CA SER A 440 4.33 -3.63 -19.46
C SER A 440 4.57 -2.42 -20.37
N ASP A 441 4.06 -1.24 -20.00
CA ASP A 441 4.23 0.04 -20.73
C ASP A 441 5.69 0.48 -20.94
N ARG A 442 6.64 -0.20 -20.31
CA ARG A 442 8.08 0.02 -20.53
C ARG A 442 8.51 -0.59 -21.86
N VAL A 443 8.45 0.22 -22.93
CA VAL A 443 9.15 -0.08 -24.19
C VAL A 443 10.65 -0.03 -23.95
N THR A 444 11.27 -1.19 -23.72
CA THR A 444 12.72 -1.27 -23.56
C THR A 444 13.40 -0.96 -24.90
N ARG A 445 14.30 0.04 -24.93
CA ARG A 445 15.12 0.37 -26.12
C ARG A 445 15.99 -0.80 -26.63
N ASN A 446 16.16 -1.85 -25.83
CA ASN A 446 17.00 -3.01 -26.12
C ASN A 446 16.17 -4.27 -26.42
N GLU A 447 16.73 -5.18 -27.22
CA GLU A 447 16.13 -6.48 -27.51
C GLU A 447 15.93 -7.33 -26.24
N GLN A 448 14.81 -8.06 -26.17
CA GLN A 448 14.41 -8.86 -25.03
C GLN A 448 15.44 -9.97 -24.71
N ARG A 449 16.17 -9.84 -23.59
CA ARG A 449 17.31 -10.73 -23.25
C ARG A 449 16.92 -12.15 -22.79
N SER A 450 15.70 -12.38 -22.35
CA SER A 450 15.20 -13.68 -21.87
C SER A 450 13.75 -13.91 -22.32
N MET A 451 13.35 -15.18 -22.42
CA MET A 451 12.00 -15.56 -22.86
C MET A 451 10.97 -15.14 -21.82
N ARG A 452 9.83 -14.61 -22.28
CA ARG A 452 8.70 -14.30 -21.40
C ARG A 452 8.20 -15.59 -20.74
N ARG A 453 7.96 -15.52 -19.44
CA ARG A 453 7.32 -16.58 -18.66
C ARG A 453 5.82 -16.42 -18.85
N LEU A 454 5.22 -17.38 -19.55
CA LEU A 454 3.78 -17.46 -19.73
C LEU A 454 3.21 -18.47 -18.74
N SER A 455 2.11 -18.09 -18.08
CA SER A 455 1.44 -18.95 -17.10
C SER A 455 0.96 -20.24 -17.76
N PRO A 456 1.36 -21.43 -17.26
CA PRO A 456 0.86 -22.71 -17.77
C PRO A 456 -0.62 -22.94 -17.39
N LEU A 457 -1.15 -22.23 -16.38
CA LEU A 457 -2.52 -22.40 -15.89
C LEU A 457 -3.58 -22.00 -16.93
N LEU A 458 -3.23 -21.10 -17.85
CA LEU A 458 -4.11 -20.64 -18.94
C LEU A 458 -4.05 -21.53 -20.19
N MET A 459 -3.19 -22.55 -20.19
CA MET A 459 -2.97 -23.45 -21.32
C MET A 459 -3.77 -24.76 -21.20
N ILE A 460 -4.45 -24.95 -20.06
CA ILE A 460 -5.20 -26.13 -19.69
C ILE A 460 -6.68 -25.76 -19.59
N GLU A 461 -7.55 -26.60 -20.17
CA GLU A 461 -8.98 -26.57 -19.90
C GLU A 461 -9.26 -27.48 -18.71
N TRP A 462 -9.38 -26.86 -17.54
CA TRP A 462 -9.59 -27.54 -16.27
C TRP A 462 -10.97 -28.20 -16.24
N TRP A 463 -11.05 -29.39 -15.64
CA TRP A 463 -12.35 -30.04 -15.43
C TRP A 463 -13.20 -29.26 -14.44
N ARG A 464 -12.56 -28.84 -13.35
CA ARG A 464 -13.14 -28.01 -12.29
C ARG A 464 -12.18 -26.91 -11.88
N VAL A 465 -12.70 -25.72 -11.63
CA VAL A 465 -12.03 -24.68 -10.84
C VAL A 465 -12.85 -24.41 -9.60
N CYS A 466 -12.27 -24.68 -8.43
CA CYS A 466 -12.90 -24.51 -7.13
C CYS A 466 -12.20 -23.40 -6.35
N LEU A 467 -12.94 -22.39 -5.91
CA LEU A 467 -12.45 -21.34 -5.03
C LEU A 467 -12.97 -21.61 -3.63
N ASP A 468 -12.08 -21.97 -2.71
CA ASP A 468 -12.41 -22.12 -1.30
C ASP A 468 -12.22 -20.80 -0.56
N GLU A 469 -13.17 -20.46 0.30
CA GLU A 469 -13.34 -19.11 0.86
C GLU A 469 -13.43 -18.03 -0.24
N ALA A 470 -14.34 -18.26 -1.19
CA ALA A 470 -14.55 -17.43 -2.38
C ALA A 470 -14.81 -15.93 -2.07
N GLN A 471 -15.17 -15.58 -0.82
CA GLN A 471 -15.23 -14.19 -0.35
C GLN A 471 -13.93 -13.40 -0.60
N MET A 472 -12.78 -14.08 -0.73
CA MET A 472 -11.50 -13.43 -1.02
C MET A 472 -11.42 -12.83 -2.44
N VAL A 473 -12.42 -13.09 -3.30
CA VAL A 473 -12.45 -12.70 -4.72
C VAL A 473 -13.67 -11.80 -5.05
N GLU A 474 -14.43 -11.35 -4.05
CA GLU A 474 -15.67 -10.53 -4.22
C GLU A 474 -15.45 -9.24 -5.02
N SER A 475 -14.31 -8.57 -4.80
CA SER A 475 -14.01 -7.31 -5.47
C SER A 475 -13.46 -7.55 -6.88
N ASN A 476 -14.27 -7.20 -7.87
CA ASN A 476 -13.96 -7.24 -9.31
C ASN A 476 -12.66 -6.52 -9.71
N SER A 477 -12.17 -5.59 -8.88
CA SER A 477 -10.94 -4.81 -9.12
C SER A 477 -9.63 -5.49 -8.68
N THR A 478 -9.69 -6.64 -8.01
CA THR A 478 -8.45 -7.28 -7.53
C THR A 478 -7.75 -8.07 -8.64
N ASN A 479 -6.42 -8.04 -8.66
CA ASN A 479 -5.60 -8.85 -9.58
C ASN A 479 -5.92 -10.36 -9.50
N VAL A 480 -6.37 -10.83 -8.32
CA VAL A 480 -6.77 -12.23 -8.11
C VAL A 480 -8.09 -12.51 -8.84
N ALA A 481 -9.11 -11.65 -8.68
CA ALA A 481 -10.35 -11.75 -9.43
C ALA A 481 -10.11 -11.72 -10.95
N ALA A 482 -9.24 -10.83 -11.40
CA ALA A 482 -8.86 -10.75 -12.82
C ALA A 482 -8.17 -12.04 -13.33
N MET A 483 -7.30 -12.67 -12.53
CA MET A 483 -6.63 -13.91 -12.91
C MET A 483 -7.58 -15.11 -12.94
N VAL A 484 -8.41 -15.25 -11.91
CA VAL A 484 -9.34 -16.38 -11.76
C VAL A 484 -10.41 -16.38 -12.86
N LYS A 485 -10.86 -15.21 -13.31
CA LYS A 485 -11.77 -15.07 -14.46
C LYS A 485 -11.16 -15.58 -15.77
N GLN A 486 -9.83 -15.51 -15.93
CA GLN A 486 -9.14 -15.96 -17.15
C GLN A 486 -8.89 -17.47 -17.19
N LEU A 487 -9.01 -18.19 -16.06
CA LEU A 487 -8.76 -19.64 -16.01
C LEU A 487 -9.79 -20.39 -16.85
N PRO A 488 -9.41 -21.19 -17.87
CA PRO A 488 -10.36 -21.95 -18.67
C PRO A 488 -10.88 -23.17 -17.91
N ALA A 489 -12.19 -23.27 -17.69
CA ALA A 489 -12.79 -24.34 -16.90
C ALA A 489 -14.16 -24.75 -17.43
N ILE A 490 -14.50 -26.04 -17.29
CA ILE A 490 -15.84 -26.56 -17.61
C ILE A 490 -16.79 -26.35 -16.44
N ASN A 491 -16.40 -26.78 -15.24
CA ASN A 491 -17.20 -26.63 -14.02
C ASN A 491 -16.55 -25.60 -13.09
N ARG A 492 -17.34 -24.67 -12.55
CA ARG A 492 -16.84 -23.61 -11.66
C ARG A 492 -17.57 -23.61 -10.33
N TRP A 493 -16.83 -23.76 -9.23
CA TRP A 493 -17.39 -23.79 -7.88
C TRP A 493 -16.84 -22.67 -7.02
N ALA A 494 -17.71 -21.80 -6.53
CA ALA A 494 -17.39 -20.86 -5.47
C ALA A 494 -17.86 -21.44 -4.13
N ILE A 495 -16.93 -21.75 -3.25
CA ILE A 495 -17.18 -22.40 -1.95
C ILE A 495 -16.92 -21.35 -0.87
N THR A 496 -17.91 -21.01 -0.06
CA THR A 496 -17.78 -19.96 0.96
C THR A 496 -18.75 -20.16 2.11
N GLY A 497 -18.35 -19.78 3.34
CA GLY A 497 -19.27 -19.70 4.48
C GLY A 497 -20.10 -18.42 4.53
N THR A 498 -19.62 -17.36 3.86
CA THR A 498 -20.13 -15.99 3.95
C THR A 498 -20.10 -15.34 2.56
N PRO A 499 -21.05 -15.67 1.67
CA PRO A 499 -21.06 -15.12 0.31
C PRO A 499 -21.45 -13.63 0.26
N ILE A 500 -21.95 -13.08 1.37
CA ILE A 500 -22.30 -11.67 1.56
C ILE A 500 -21.58 -11.20 2.83
N GLN A 501 -20.62 -10.27 2.71
CA GLN A 501 -19.88 -9.73 3.85
C GLN A 501 -20.18 -8.25 4.11
N ARG A 502 -20.20 -7.45 3.04
CA ARG A 502 -20.35 -5.99 3.09
C ARG A 502 -21.61 -5.53 2.41
N SER A 503 -21.97 -6.13 1.29
CA SER A 503 -23.22 -5.85 0.60
C SER A 503 -23.65 -7.02 -0.26
N ILE A 504 -24.92 -7.01 -0.65
CA ILE A 504 -25.48 -8.02 -1.55
C ILE A 504 -24.72 -8.03 -2.89
N ASP A 505 -24.06 -6.92 -3.25
CA ASP A 505 -23.22 -6.80 -4.45
C ASP A 505 -21.97 -7.67 -4.42
N ASP A 506 -21.57 -8.20 -3.25
CA ASP A 506 -20.50 -9.19 -3.15
C ASP A 506 -20.82 -10.45 -3.99
N LEU A 507 -22.12 -10.77 -4.15
CA LEU A 507 -22.60 -11.85 -5.03
C LEU A 507 -22.29 -11.61 -6.51
N CYS A 508 -22.19 -10.36 -6.97
CA CYS A 508 -21.89 -10.06 -8.38
C CYS A 508 -20.56 -10.66 -8.82
N GLY A 509 -19.52 -10.53 -7.98
CA GLY A 509 -18.20 -11.09 -8.27
C GLY A 509 -18.21 -12.62 -8.35
N LEU A 510 -19.03 -13.26 -7.51
CA LEU A 510 -19.21 -14.71 -7.50
C LEU A 510 -19.99 -15.22 -8.73
N LEU A 511 -21.07 -14.51 -9.11
CA LEU A 511 -21.87 -14.81 -10.29
C LEU A 511 -21.04 -14.67 -11.57
N GLU A 512 -20.25 -13.61 -11.68
CA GLU A 512 -19.34 -13.41 -12.82
C GLU A 512 -18.26 -14.51 -12.87
N PHE A 513 -17.74 -14.93 -11.72
CA PHE A 513 -16.76 -16.03 -11.67
C PHE A 513 -17.34 -17.35 -12.19
N ILE A 514 -18.54 -17.76 -11.76
CA ILE A 514 -19.17 -19.00 -12.25
C ILE A 514 -19.63 -18.89 -13.71
N GLY A 515 -19.52 -17.70 -14.32
CA GLY A 515 -19.89 -17.42 -15.70
C GLY A 515 -21.37 -17.08 -15.89
N PHE A 516 -22.11 -16.81 -14.82
CA PHE A 516 -23.52 -16.46 -14.86
C PHE A 516 -23.69 -14.94 -14.88
N THR A 517 -23.50 -14.34 -16.06
CA THR A 517 -23.46 -12.88 -16.26
C THR A 517 -24.79 -12.26 -16.67
N GLU A 518 -25.79 -13.08 -16.96
CA GLU A 518 -27.12 -12.67 -17.38
C GLU A 518 -27.82 -11.79 -16.32
N PRO A 519 -27.79 -12.10 -15.00
CA PRO A 519 -28.35 -11.21 -13.98
C PRO A 519 -27.63 -9.86 -13.86
N LEU A 520 -26.40 -9.77 -14.38
CA LEU A 520 -25.53 -8.60 -14.32
C LEU A 520 -25.64 -7.74 -15.59
N THR A 521 -26.38 -8.20 -16.60
CA THR A 521 -26.49 -7.55 -17.91
C THR A 521 -27.95 -7.17 -18.17
N PRO A 522 -28.28 -5.88 -18.36
CA PRO A 522 -27.40 -4.70 -18.38
C PRO A 522 -26.90 -4.31 -16.97
N PRO A 523 -25.92 -3.38 -16.83
CA PRO A 523 -25.34 -2.99 -15.54
C PRO A 523 -26.31 -2.51 -14.46
N THR A 524 -27.54 -2.12 -14.84
CA THR A 524 -28.62 -1.73 -13.93
C THR A 524 -29.49 -2.90 -13.47
N GLY A 525 -29.37 -4.08 -14.10
CA GLY A 525 -30.20 -5.26 -13.86
C GLY A 525 -30.05 -5.83 -12.46
N TRP A 526 -28.82 -5.91 -11.95
CA TRP A 526 -28.56 -6.37 -10.58
C TRP A 526 -29.24 -5.46 -9.53
N LYS A 527 -29.11 -4.14 -9.71
CA LYS A 527 -29.73 -3.17 -8.80
C LYS A 527 -31.24 -3.32 -8.77
N ALA A 528 -31.87 -3.50 -9.93
CA ALA A 528 -33.31 -3.68 -10.01
C ALA A 528 -33.79 -5.02 -9.39
N LEU A 529 -33.02 -6.10 -9.52
CA LEU A 529 -33.27 -7.37 -8.84
C LEU A 529 -33.25 -7.23 -7.30
N VAL A 530 -32.28 -6.47 -6.79
CA VAL A 530 -32.15 -6.21 -5.36
C VAL A 530 -33.27 -5.30 -4.85
N ASP A 531 -33.56 -4.23 -5.58
CA ASP A 531 -34.61 -3.28 -5.23
C ASP A 531 -35.99 -3.99 -5.21
N ASP A 532 -36.28 -4.85 -6.20
CA ASP A 532 -37.49 -5.68 -6.24
C ASP A 532 -37.61 -6.58 -5.02
N PHE A 533 -36.54 -7.29 -4.66
CA PHE A 533 -36.51 -8.16 -3.48
C PHE A 533 -36.79 -7.39 -2.19
N VAL A 534 -36.15 -6.23 -2.01
CA VAL A 534 -36.34 -5.39 -0.81
C VAL A 534 -37.77 -4.83 -0.74
N MET A 535 -38.34 -4.42 -1.87
CA MET A 535 -39.71 -3.87 -1.91
C MET A 535 -40.76 -4.93 -1.62
N GLN A 536 -40.65 -6.12 -2.24
CA GLN A 536 -41.62 -7.20 -2.04
C GLN A 536 -41.56 -7.79 -0.62
N GLN A 537 -40.37 -7.91 -0.02
CA GLN A 537 -40.21 -8.34 1.37
C GLN A 537 -40.89 -7.41 2.38
N ASN A 538 -40.87 -6.09 2.13
CA ASN A 538 -41.52 -5.12 3.01
C ASN A 538 -43.05 -5.05 2.80
N ALA A 539 -43.55 -5.57 1.68
CA ALA A 539 -44.98 -5.56 1.33
C ALA A 539 -45.75 -6.81 1.80
N VAL A 540 -45.09 -7.80 2.42
CA VAL A 540 -45.71 -9.05 2.87
C VAL A 540 -46.58 -8.83 4.11
N ASN A 541 -47.77 -8.28 3.90
CA ASN A 541 -48.93 -8.37 4.80
C ASN A 541 -50.12 -9.09 4.13
N ASP A 542 -50.00 -9.54 2.87
CA ASP A 542 -51.11 -10.18 2.15
C ASP A 542 -50.72 -11.54 1.54
N HIS A 543 -51.71 -12.43 1.48
CA HIS A 543 -51.58 -13.89 1.43
C HIS A 543 -51.12 -14.51 0.09
N ASP A 544 -50.72 -13.71 -0.90
CA ASP A 544 -50.20 -14.20 -2.17
C ASP A 544 -48.67 -14.14 -2.20
N LYS A 545 -48.01 -15.32 -2.08
CA LYS A 545 -46.55 -15.46 -2.24
C LYS A 545 -46.14 -15.00 -3.65
N ALA A 546 -45.82 -13.73 -3.83
CA ALA A 546 -45.16 -13.25 -5.03
C ALA A 546 -43.84 -14.01 -5.20
N GLU A 547 -43.59 -14.56 -6.40
CA GLU A 547 -42.32 -15.22 -6.71
C GLU A 547 -41.20 -14.17 -6.72
N LEU A 548 -40.38 -14.14 -5.66
CA LEU A 548 -39.25 -13.23 -5.53
C LEU A 548 -38.21 -13.53 -6.62
N THR A 549 -38.08 -12.64 -7.60
CA THR A 549 -37.25 -12.87 -8.79
C THR A 549 -35.77 -13.12 -8.45
N LEU A 550 -35.24 -12.45 -7.43
CA LEU A 550 -33.86 -12.66 -6.95
C LEU A 550 -33.65 -14.08 -6.38
N VAL A 551 -34.62 -14.60 -5.61
CA VAL A 551 -34.56 -15.96 -5.07
C VAL A 551 -34.64 -16.98 -6.21
N ASP A 552 -35.45 -16.70 -7.23
CA ASP A 552 -35.56 -17.55 -8.42
C ASP A 552 -34.24 -17.67 -9.20
N VAL A 553 -33.53 -16.56 -9.36
CA VAL A 553 -32.17 -16.55 -9.93
C VAL A 553 -31.21 -17.36 -9.05
N LEU A 554 -31.15 -17.05 -7.75
CA LEU A 554 -30.15 -17.61 -6.86
C LEU A 554 -30.36 -19.11 -6.59
N GLN A 555 -31.60 -19.60 -6.48
CA GLN A 555 -31.84 -21.04 -6.25
C GLN A 555 -31.30 -21.95 -7.36
N ARG A 556 -31.06 -21.40 -8.57
CA ARG A 556 -30.53 -22.17 -9.71
C ARG A 556 -29.01 -22.25 -9.72
N CYS A 557 -28.32 -21.33 -9.04
CA CYS A 557 -26.86 -21.23 -9.08
C CYS A 557 -26.21 -21.26 -7.69
N MET A 558 -26.97 -21.17 -6.60
CA MET A 558 -26.49 -21.06 -5.23
C MET A 558 -27.24 -21.99 -4.28
N TRP A 559 -26.48 -22.73 -3.49
CA TRP A 559 -26.98 -23.60 -2.41
C TRP A 559 -26.52 -23.06 -1.06
N ARG A 560 -27.42 -22.99 -0.08
CA ARG A 560 -27.15 -22.45 1.26
C ARG A 560 -27.86 -23.26 2.33
N THR A 561 -27.08 -23.78 3.26
CA THR A 561 -27.54 -24.42 4.49
C THR A 561 -27.03 -23.66 5.71
N CYS A 562 -27.92 -23.37 6.66
CA CYS A 562 -27.59 -22.77 7.95
C CYS A 562 -27.69 -23.81 9.06
N LYS A 563 -26.80 -23.74 10.06
CA LYS A 563 -26.78 -24.69 11.19
C LYS A 563 -28.11 -24.71 11.93
N SER A 564 -28.74 -23.55 12.11
CA SER A 564 -30.05 -23.41 12.76
C SER A 564 -31.15 -24.26 12.10
N LYS A 565 -31.06 -24.50 10.79
CA LYS A 565 -32.06 -25.27 10.04
C LYS A 565 -31.77 -26.78 10.02
N VAL A 566 -30.54 -27.19 10.34
CA VAL A 566 -30.09 -28.59 10.37
C VAL A 566 -29.56 -29.03 11.74
N ASP A 567 -29.91 -28.31 12.80
CA ASP A 567 -29.41 -28.56 14.16
C ASP A 567 -29.70 -29.99 14.64
N ALA A 568 -30.89 -30.51 14.30
CA ALA A 568 -31.29 -31.88 14.59
C ALA A 568 -30.42 -32.94 13.88
N GLU A 569 -29.81 -32.60 12.74
CA GLU A 569 -28.94 -33.49 11.97
C GLU A 569 -27.47 -33.39 12.42
N LEU A 570 -27.06 -32.30 13.08
CA LEU A 570 -25.67 -31.99 13.43
C LEU A 570 -25.18 -32.64 14.73
N GLN A 571 -26.07 -32.95 15.67
CA GLN A 571 -25.73 -33.55 16.98
C GLN A 571 -24.64 -32.79 17.77
N ILE A 572 -24.57 -31.45 17.68
CA ILE A 572 -23.57 -30.63 18.39
C ILE A 572 -24.02 -30.37 19.84
N PRO A 573 -23.15 -30.49 20.86
CA PRO A 573 -23.50 -30.15 22.24
C PRO A 573 -23.74 -28.63 22.41
N PRO A 574 -24.61 -28.20 23.35
CA PRO A 574 -24.90 -26.79 23.57
C PRO A 574 -23.67 -26.01 24.06
N GLN A 575 -23.45 -24.81 23.49
CA GLN A 575 -22.36 -23.91 23.89
C GLN A 575 -22.73 -23.10 25.16
N SER A 576 -21.76 -22.86 26.05
CA SER A 576 -21.92 -22.01 27.24
C SER A 576 -20.87 -20.90 27.30
N ASP A 577 -21.29 -19.66 27.57
CA ASP A 577 -20.39 -18.51 27.71
C ASP A 577 -20.15 -18.16 29.18
N GLN A 578 -18.88 -17.99 29.59
CA GLN A 578 -18.50 -17.54 30.93
C GLN A 578 -17.79 -16.18 30.86
N VAL A 579 -18.37 -15.15 31.51
CA VAL A 579 -17.84 -13.78 31.50
C VAL A 579 -17.10 -13.47 32.81
N HIS A 580 -15.78 -13.27 32.75
CA HIS A 580 -14.97 -12.84 33.89
C HIS A 580 -14.74 -11.32 33.87
N ARG A 581 -15.21 -10.60 34.91
CA ARG A 581 -14.99 -9.15 35.06
C ARG A 581 -13.75 -8.87 35.90
N ILE A 582 -12.77 -8.17 35.32
CA ILE A 582 -11.48 -7.83 35.95
C ILE A 582 -11.53 -6.41 36.53
N ARG A 583 -10.83 -6.16 37.64
CA ARG A 583 -10.67 -4.83 38.24
C ARG A 583 -9.23 -4.34 38.02
N LEU A 584 -9.10 -3.07 37.60
CA LEU A 584 -7.79 -2.40 37.48
C LEU A 584 -7.18 -2.17 38.86
N SER A 585 -5.85 -2.24 38.95
CA SER A 585 -5.11 -1.78 40.13
C SER A 585 -5.20 -0.26 40.31
N ASN A 586 -4.83 0.26 41.48
CA ASN A 586 -4.87 1.70 41.75
C ASN A 586 -4.00 2.51 40.76
N LEU A 587 -2.82 1.98 40.39
CA LEU A 587 -1.92 2.63 39.43
C LEU A 587 -2.51 2.63 38.02
N GLU A 588 -3.02 1.49 37.56
CA GLU A 588 -3.68 1.37 36.25
C GLU A 588 -4.93 2.23 36.18
N LYS A 589 -5.70 2.33 37.28
CA LYS A 589 -6.89 3.18 37.38
C LYS A 589 -6.53 4.65 37.27
N LEU A 590 -5.46 5.10 37.94
CA LEU A 590 -4.97 6.49 37.81
C LEU A 590 -4.58 6.79 36.37
N PHE A 591 -3.69 5.97 35.78
CA PHE A 591 -3.27 6.11 34.39
C PHE A 591 -4.46 6.08 33.41
N TYR A 592 -5.41 5.15 33.61
CA TYR A 592 -6.61 5.06 32.79
C TYR A 592 -7.45 6.34 32.88
N THR A 593 -7.59 6.91 34.07
CA THR A 593 -8.36 8.15 34.28
C THR A 593 -7.71 9.34 33.58
N GLU A 594 -6.38 9.45 33.65
CA GLU A 594 -5.62 10.48 32.91
C GLU A 594 -5.74 10.32 31.39
N GLN A 595 -5.55 9.10 30.87
CA GLN A 595 -5.72 8.81 29.45
C GLN A 595 -7.16 9.03 28.98
N HIS A 596 -8.15 8.77 29.84
CA HIS A 596 -9.55 9.05 29.58
C HIS A 596 -9.79 10.56 29.43
N ALA A 597 -9.28 11.40 30.33
CA ALA A 597 -9.40 12.85 30.24
C ALA A 597 -8.73 13.43 28.97
N LEU A 598 -7.55 12.90 28.61
CA LEU A 598 -6.87 13.25 27.36
C LEU A 598 -7.66 12.82 26.12
N CYS A 599 -8.26 11.63 26.17
CA CYS A 599 -9.11 11.11 25.11
C CYS A 599 -10.37 11.97 24.97
N GLU A 600 -11.02 12.35 26.06
CA GLU A 600 -12.17 13.24 26.06
C GLU A 600 -11.83 14.58 25.41
N SER A 601 -10.74 15.22 25.83
CA SER A 601 -10.29 16.49 25.26
C SER A 601 -9.96 16.37 23.76
N SER A 602 -9.28 15.30 23.37
CA SER A 602 -8.93 15.02 21.97
C SER A 602 -10.18 14.75 21.13
N PHE A 603 -11.12 13.97 21.67
CA PHE A 603 -12.39 13.65 21.04
C PHE A 603 -13.23 14.92 20.83
N GLN A 604 -13.37 15.75 21.87
CA GLN A 604 -14.07 17.03 21.78
C GLN A 604 -13.40 17.98 20.76
N HIS A 605 -12.08 18.03 20.71
CA HIS A 605 -11.35 18.84 19.73
C HIS A 605 -11.62 18.37 18.29
N VAL A 606 -11.50 17.05 18.03
CA VAL A 606 -11.79 16.46 16.71
C VAL A 606 -13.24 16.68 16.32
N LEU A 607 -14.16 16.53 17.29
CA LEU A 607 -15.59 16.77 17.10
C LEU A 607 -15.86 18.22 16.71
N ARG A 608 -15.35 19.20 17.47
CA ARG A 608 -15.51 20.63 17.15
C ARG A 608 -14.93 20.99 15.79
N LYS A 609 -13.74 20.46 15.47
CA LYS A 609 -13.03 20.72 14.21
C LYS A 609 -13.77 20.20 12.98
N HIS A 610 -14.35 19.01 13.07
CA HIS A 610 -14.94 18.33 11.91
C HIS A 610 -16.47 18.42 11.83
N LEU A 611 -17.16 18.67 12.95
CA LEU A 611 -18.63 18.72 12.99
C LEU A 611 -19.23 20.08 13.33
N GLY A 612 -18.51 21.05 13.93
CA GLY A 612 -19.14 22.32 14.35
C GLY A 612 -20.44 22.12 15.14
N ASN A 613 -21.44 23.00 14.97
CA ASN A 613 -22.81 22.87 15.52
C ASN A 613 -23.72 21.99 14.62
N ALA A 614 -23.17 21.04 13.85
CA ALA A 614 -23.97 20.26 12.91
C ALA A 614 -24.96 19.32 13.62
N GLN A 615 -26.19 19.30 13.09
CA GLN A 615 -27.28 18.44 13.53
C GLN A 615 -27.04 17.00 13.08
N GLY A 616 -26.56 16.17 14.01
CA GLY A 616 -26.67 14.70 13.94
C GLY A 616 -25.39 13.94 13.57
N ILE A 617 -25.04 12.96 14.41
CA ILE A 617 -23.93 12.00 14.23
C ILE A 617 -24.07 11.16 12.95
N LEU A 618 -25.27 11.07 12.38
CA LEU A 618 -25.61 10.18 11.25
C LEU A 618 -25.17 10.69 9.87
N LYS A 619 -24.71 11.94 9.74
CA LYS A 619 -24.21 12.52 8.46
C LYS A 619 -22.67 12.48 8.33
N ILE A 620 -21.99 11.78 9.22
CA ILE A 620 -20.53 11.75 9.28
C ILE A 620 -19.99 10.69 8.31
N SER A 621 -19.13 11.09 7.36
CA SER A 621 -18.41 10.18 6.47
C SER A 621 -17.64 9.08 7.25
N PRO A 622 -17.54 7.82 6.76
CA PRO A 622 -16.78 6.75 7.41
C PRO A 622 -15.32 7.11 7.72
N ILE A 623 -14.70 7.94 6.88
CA ILE A 623 -13.33 8.42 7.08
C ILE A 623 -13.29 9.37 8.29
N ILE A 624 -14.26 10.28 8.40
CA ILE A 624 -14.36 11.22 9.52
C ILE A 624 -14.74 10.46 10.79
N MET A 625 -15.62 9.47 10.72
CA MET A 625 -15.95 8.60 11.86
C MET A 625 -14.72 7.87 12.37
N LYS A 626 -13.87 7.34 11.48
CA LYS A 626 -12.60 6.72 11.87
C LYS A 626 -11.66 7.69 12.58
N ILE A 627 -11.62 8.95 12.16
CA ILE A 627 -10.85 10.02 12.82
C ILE A 627 -11.45 10.34 14.19
N ILE A 628 -12.78 10.44 14.31
CA ILE A 628 -13.49 10.70 15.56
C ILE A 628 -13.32 9.58 16.58
N LEU A 629 -13.34 8.32 16.14
CA LEU A 629 -13.20 7.15 17.01
C LEU A 629 -11.73 6.82 17.34
N GLN A 630 -10.77 7.43 16.62
CA GLN A 630 -9.34 7.18 16.84
C GLN A 630 -8.90 7.36 18.31
N PRO A 631 -9.34 8.38 19.06
CA PRO A 631 -8.98 8.56 20.46
C PRO A 631 -9.39 7.38 21.36
N LEU A 632 -10.55 6.76 21.09
CA LEU A 632 -11.08 5.63 21.89
C LEU A 632 -10.18 4.38 21.82
N LEU A 633 -9.39 4.25 20.75
CA LEU A 633 -8.44 3.16 20.62
C LEU A 633 -7.38 3.20 21.75
N LYS A 634 -6.97 4.39 22.20
CA LYS A 634 -6.02 4.53 23.31
C LYS A 634 -6.59 3.99 24.62
N ILE A 635 -7.83 4.35 24.94
CA ILE A 635 -8.53 3.85 26.14
C ILE A 635 -8.64 2.32 26.11
N ARG A 636 -9.02 1.75 24.97
CA ARG A 636 -9.09 0.28 24.79
C ARG A 636 -7.74 -0.39 24.98
N GLN A 637 -6.66 0.23 24.50
CA GLN A 637 -5.30 -0.26 24.72
C GLN A 637 -4.91 -0.21 26.20
N SER A 638 -5.23 0.88 26.90
CA SER A 638 -4.96 1.04 28.34
C SER A 638 -5.70 0.01 29.22
N CYS A 639 -6.83 -0.53 28.76
CA CYS A 639 -7.53 -1.62 29.45
C CYS A 639 -6.80 -2.97 29.38
N ILE A 640 -5.92 -3.15 28.38
CA ILE A 640 -5.17 -4.40 28.17
C ILE A 640 -3.83 -4.29 28.91
N ILE A 641 -3.00 -3.33 28.50
CA ILE A 641 -1.71 -3.01 29.13
C ILE A 641 -1.48 -1.50 28.95
N PRO A 642 -0.97 -0.77 29.95
CA PRO A 642 -0.56 0.62 29.77
C PRO A 642 0.50 0.76 28.67
N VAL A 643 0.19 1.54 27.63
CA VAL A 643 1.08 1.77 26.46
C VAL A 643 1.44 3.25 26.40
N VAL A 644 2.73 3.52 26.25
CA VAL A 644 3.26 4.87 25.97
C VAL A 644 3.97 4.85 24.63
N ASN A 645 3.76 5.91 23.84
CA ASN A 645 4.47 6.11 22.58
C ASN A 645 5.78 6.84 22.89
N THR A 646 6.90 6.12 22.90
CA THR A 646 8.23 6.75 22.98
C THR A 646 8.59 7.29 21.60
N GLY A 647 8.43 8.59 21.37
CA GLY A 647 8.82 9.20 20.09
C GLY A 647 8.32 10.62 19.78
N SER A 648 7.50 11.25 20.63
CA SER A 648 6.99 12.62 20.37
C SER A 648 7.90 13.75 20.88
N GLY A 649 9.07 13.44 21.43
CA GLY A 649 10.05 14.43 21.89
C GLY A 649 10.97 14.92 20.77
N GLN A 650 10.70 16.12 20.25
CA GLN A 650 11.64 17.12 19.72
C GLN A 650 12.82 16.74 18.79
N HIS A 651 12.83 15.61 18.09
CA HIS A 651 13.71 15.40 16.93
C HIS A 651 12.91 15.03 15.68
N LYS A 652 12.38 16.06 15.00
CA LYS A 652 11.86 15.96 13.63
C LYS A 652 13.04 15.73 12.67
N GLY A 653 13.47 14.49 12.53
CA GLY A 653 14.54 14.17 11.58
C GLY A 653 14.86 12.70 11.38
N SER A 654 14.09 11.77 11.95
CA SER A 654 14.27 10.35 11.68
C SER A 654 12.91 9.68 11.52
N SER A 655 12.76 8.96 10.42
CA SER A 655 11.62 8.09 10.05
C SER A 655 11.48 6.88 10.98
N ASN A 656 11.65 7.07 12.29
CA ASN A 656 11.44 6.01 13.25
C ASN A 656 9.93 5.91 13.53
N VAL A 657 9.35 4.82 13.03
CA VAL A 657 8.00 4.38 13.40
C VAL A 657 7.86 4.49 14.93
N PRO A 658 6.82 5.16 15.45
CA PRO A 658 6.65 5.31 16.90
C PRO A 658 6.64 3.93 17.55
N GLN A 659 7.68 3.64 18.33
CA GLN A 659 7.79 2.37 19.02
C GLN A 659 6.87 2.42 20.23
N LYS A 660 5.93 1.47 20.29
CA LYS A 660 5.02 1.33 21.43
C LYS A 660 5.77 0.64 22.55
N GLN A 661 5.91 1.31 23.69
CA GLN A 661 6.45 0.70 24.89
C GLN A 661 5.29 0.26 25.80
N PHE A 662 5.28 -1.03 26.13
CA PHE A 662 4.35 -1.63 27.09
C PHE A 662 4.95 -1.49 28.48
N LEU A 663 4.22 -0.90 29.43
CA LEU A 663 4.72 -0.65 30.78
C LEU A 663 4.24 -1.73 31.74
N GLN A 664 5.19 -2.39 32.41
CA GLN A 664 4.91 -3.22 33.57
C GLN A 664 4.57 -2.31 34.78
N PRO A 665 3.97 -2.82 35.88
CA PRO A 665 3.57 -1.98 37.01
C PRO A 665 4.69 -1.10 37.62
N LYS A 666 5.93 -1.61 37.65
CA LYS A 666 7.10 -0.83 38.12
C LYS A 666 7.47 0.29 37.16
N ASP A 667 7.43 0.01 35.86
CA ASP A 667 7.72 0.98 34.80
C ASP A 667 6.61 2.04 34.72
N LEU A 668 5.36 1.64 34.95
CA LEU A 668 4.21 2.54 35.04
C LEU A 668 4.38 3.53 36.19
N HIS A 669 4.74 3.05 37.38
CA HIS A 669 4.98 3.92 38.54
C HIS A 669 6.12 4.90 38.28
N ALA A 670 7.24 4.43 37.70
CA ALA A 670 8.37 5.30 37.34
C ALA A 670 7.96 6.35 36.29
N HIS A 671 7.17 5.94 35.29
CA HIS A 671 6.65 6.84 34.26
C HIS A 671 5.74 7.92 34.85
N LEU A 672 4.76 7.54 35.68
CA LEU A 672 3.85 8.50 36.32
C LEU A 672 4.61 9.49 37.21
N LYS A 673 5.61 9.02 37.95
CA LYS A 673 6.48 9.90 38.76
C LYS A 673 7.23 10.90 37.88
N TYR A 674 7.85 10.44 36.80
CA TYR A 674 8.58 11.29 35.86
C TYR A 674 7.67 12.32 35.20
N THR A 675 6.49 11.91 34.73
CA THR A 675 5.52 12.80 34.08
C THR A 675 5.06 13.89 35.04
N ASN A 676 4.73 13.53 36.29
CA ASN A 676 4.34 14.50 37.31
C ASN A 676 5.48 15.47 37.65
N GLU A 677 6.71 14.97 37.83
CA GLU A 677 7.89 15.83 38.04
C GLU A 677 8.12 16.79 36.85
N PHE A 678 7.88 16.35 35.63
CA PHE A 678 8.00 17.18 34.42
C PHE A 678 6.91 18.25 34.35
N GLU A 679 5.66 17.90 34.65
CA GLU A 679 4.53 18.85 34.70
C GLU A 679 4.77 19.92 35.78
N CYS A 680 5.15 19.53 36.99
CA CYS A 680 5.50 20.50 38.03
C CYS A 680 6.66 21.42 37.61
N LYS A 681 7.70 20.90 36.96
CA LYS A 681 8.81 21.72 36.42
C LYS A 681 8.32 22.68 35.34
N SER A 682 7.40 22.25 34.47
CA SER A 682 6.80 23.09 33.43
C SER A 682 5.99 24.23 34.01
N GLU A 683 5.12 23.96 35.00
CA GLU A 683 4.33 25.00 35.66
C GLU A 683 5.22 25.99 36.44
N LEU A 684 6.23 25.47 37.15
CA LEU A 684 7.18 26.30 37.88
C LEU A 684 7.98 27.24 36.95
N ARG A 685 8.34 26.76 35.74
CA ARG A 685 8.97 27.59 34.68
C ARG A 685 8.02 28.70 34.24
N THR A 686 6.75 28.40 34.00
CA THR A 686 5.74 29.39 33.60
C THR A 686 5.56 30.46 34.68
N MET A 687 5.47 30.07 35.95
CA MET A 687 5.39 31.00 37.08
C MET A 687 6.63 31.90 37.16
N ALA A 688 7.83 31.32 37.13
CA ALA A 688 9.09 32.07 37.20
C ALA A 688 9.27 33.04 36.02
N SER A 689 8.92 32.61 34.79
CA SER A 689 8.93 33.47 33.61
C SER A 689 7.93 34.62 33.71
N SER A 690 6.75 34.38 34.29
CA SER A 690 5.72 35.41 34.47
C SER A 690 6.19 36.49 35.44
N TYR A 691 6.80 36.11 36.56
CA TYR A 691 7.42 37.07 37.49
C TYR A 691 8.55 37.88 36.85
N ASN A 692 9.44 37.26 36.05
CA ASN A 692 10.47 37.98 35.29
C ASN A 692 9.86 38.97 34.28
N GLY A 693 8.80 38.56 33.56
CA GLY A 693 8.07 39.44 32.64
C GLY A 693 7.42 40.64 33.33
N MET A 694 6.77 40.41 34.47
CA MET A 694 6.18 41.47 35.30
C MET A 694 7.25 42.43 35.82
N ALA A 695 8.37 41.89 36.32
CA ALA A 695 9.49 42.69 36.79
C ALA A 695 10.02 43.61 35.69
N ALA A 696 10.09 43.14 34.43
CA ALA A 696 10.50 43.96 33.29
C ALA A 696 9.51 45.10 32.98
N ILE A 697 8.19 44.88 33.10
CA ILE A 697 7.18 45.93 32.90
C ILE A 697 7.32 47.05 33.94
N TYR A 698 7.49 46.70 35.22
CA TYR A 698 7.73 47.70 36.28
C TYR A 698 9.06 48.43 36.08
N PHE A 699 10.07 47.73 35.53
CA PHE A 699 11.35 48.32 35.17
C PHE A 699 11.19 49.41 34.09
N ILE A 700 10.42 49.15 33.02
CA ILE A 700 10.12 50.12 31.95
C ILE A 700 9.39 51.35 32.52
N ARG A 701 8.47 51.14 33.47
CA ARG A 701 7.71 52.20 34.16
C ARG A 701 8.55 53.02 35.16
N GLY A 702 9.83 52.69 35.36
CA GLY A 702 10.70 53.36 36.32
C GLY A 702 10.39 53.05 37.79
N ASN A 703 9.56 52.03 38.08
CA ASN A 703 9.27 51.57 39.44
C ASN A 703 10.18 50.39 39.80
N TYR A 704 11.43 50.72 40.15
CA TYR A 704 12.46 49.72 40.42
C TYR A 704 12.22 48.90 41.69
N GLU A 705 11.52 49.45 42.69
CA GLU A 705 11.24 48.72 43.94
C GLU A 705 10.31 47.53 43.70
N GLN A 706 9.23 47.72 42.93
CA GLN A 706 8.32 46.64 42.58
C GLN A 706 8.96 45.65 41.62
N SER A 707 9.79 46.12 40.70
CA SER A 707 10.58 45.25 39.82
C SER A 707 11.47 44.28 40.61
N ILE A 708 12.20 44.78 41.62
CA ILE A 708 13.06 43.95 42.48
C ILE A 708 12.24 42.92 43.25
N LYS A 709 11.07 43.29 43.82
CA LYS A 709 10.20 42.35 44.54
C LYS A 709 9.79 41.16 43.66
N HIS A 710 9.44 41.40 42.40
CA HIS A 710 9.07 40.31 41.49
C HIS A 710 10.27 39.43 41.11
N TYR A 711 11.46 40.00 40.89
CA TYR A 711 12.67 39.19 40.71
C TYR A 711 13.01 38.36 41.97
N GLU A 712 12.82 38.91 43.17
CA GLU A 712 13.01 38.17 44.43
C GLU A 712 12.01 37.01 44.59
N MET A 713 10.81 37.11 44.02
CA MET A 713 9.86 35.98 43.99
C MET A 713 10.38 34.81 43.16
N VAL A 714 11.09 35.05 42.06
CA VAL A 714 11.74 33.97 41.30
C VAL A 714 12.80 33.26 42.15
N LEU A 715 13.61 34.01 42.88
CA LEU A 715 14.64 33.46 43.77
C LEU A 715 14.04 32.77 45.00
N ARG A 716 12.86 33.20 45.46
CA ARG A 716 12.10 32.52 46.50
C ARG A 716 11.58 31.18 46.00
N LEU A 717 10.96 31.12 44.83
CA LEU A 717 10.54 29.86 44.20
C LEU A 717 11.70 28.89 44.06
N ALA A 718 12.87 29.35 43.62
CA ALA A 718 14.05 28.52 43.49
C ALA A 718 14.54 27.92 44.83
N ARG A 719 14.34 28.64 45.95
CA ARG A 719 14.69 28.16 47.30
C ARG A 719 13.65 27.17 47.83
N ASP A 720 12.37 27.50 47.70
CA ASP A 720 11.27 26.73 48.29
C ASP A 720 11.17 25.32 47.69
N TYR A 721 11.54 25.14 46.41
CA TYR A 721 11.49 23.84 45.71
C TYR A 721 12.84 23.10 45.62
N LYS A 722 13.92 23.65 46.20
CA LYS A 722 15.28 23.11 46.08
C LYS A 722 15.40 21.65 46.55
N ASP A 723 14.66 21.28 47.59
CA ASP A 723 14.77 19.98 48.26
C ASP A 723 13.87 18.89 47.61
N ILE A 724 13.03 19.24 46.63
CA ILE A 724 11.98 18.36 46.07
C ILE A 724 12.36 17.80 44.68
N ASN A 725 13.63 17.89 44.25
CA ASN A 725 14.09 17.46 42.90
C ASN A 725 13.40 18.19 41.71
N ILE A 726 12.63 19.24 42.02
CA ILE A 726 11.93 20.14 41.09
C ILE A 726 12.64 21.49 41.17
N SER A 727 13.60 21.73 40.30
CA SER A 727 14.36 22.99 40.28
C SER A 727 13.80 23.99 39.29
N VAL A 728 13.78 25.27 39.65
CA VAL A 728 13.60 26.38 38.69
C VAL A 728 14.80 26.40 37.72
N ASP A 729 14.55 26.68 36.44
CA ASP A 729 15.60 26.77 35.43
C ASP A 729 16.68 27.80 35.81
N SER A 730 17.96 27.44 35.63
CA SER A 730 19.09 28.31 35.98
C SER A 730 19.05 29.65 35.23
N LEU A 731 18.64 29.66 33.96
CA LEU A 731 18.57 30.88 33.13
C LEU A 731 17.59 31.91 33.68
N LEU A 732 16.43 31.47 34.20
CA LEU A 732 15.43 32.36 34.80
C LEU A 732 15.93 32.98 36.11
N GLN A 733 16.74 32.25 36.87
CA GLN A 733 17.38 32.74 38.09
C GLN A 733 18.52 33.72 37.78
N ILE A 734 19.35 33.42 36.76
CA ILE A 734 20.42 34.31 36.26
C ILE A 734 19.80 35.64 35.79
N HIS A 735 18.69 35.59 35.04
CA HIS A 735 17.95 36.76 34.62
C HIS A 735 17.55 37.63 35.83
N ALA A 736 16.91 37.03 36.85
CA ALA A 736 16.48 37.75 38.04
C ALA A 736 17.66 38.40 38.79
N LEU A 737 18.74 37.65 39.06
CA LEU A 737 19.93 38.14 39.77
C LEU A 737 20.61 39.30 39.02
N HIS A 738 20.85 39.13 37.72
CA HIS A 738 21.49 40.15 36.89
C HIS A 738 20.66 41.44 36.85
N ASN A 739 19.34 41.31 36.72
CA ASN A 739 18.45 42.45 36.58
C ASN A 739 18.19 43.18 37.89
N ILE A 740 18.24 42.49 39.04
CA ILE A 740 18.27 43.13 40.37
C ILE A 740 19.52 44.00 40.51
N GLN A 741 20.70 43.48 40.15
CA GLN A 741 21.96 44.24 40.22
C GLN A 741 21.93 45.49 39.33
N GLN A 742 21.42 45.35 38.10
CA GLN A 742 21.25 46.47 37.18
C GLN A 742 20.26 47.53 37.72
N ALA A 743 19.15 47.12 38.33
CA ALA A 743 18.19 48.04 38.96
C ALA A 743 18.86 48.87 40.07
N CYS A 744 19.68 48.22 40.91
CA CYS A 744 20.40 48.86 42.01
C CYS A 744 21.47 49.84 41.52
N TYR A 745 22.14 49.52 40.40
CA TYR A 745 23.13 50.40 39.78
C TYR A 745 22.50 51.67 39.16
N ILE A 746 21.34 51.53 38.49
CA ILE A 746 20.70 52.63 37.75
C ILE A 746 20.00 53.63 38.69
N SER A 747 19.46 53.19 39.84
CA SER A 747 18.77 54.09 40.77
C SER A 747 19.24 53.95 42.23
N PRO A 748 20.45 54.44 42.57
CA PRO A 748 21.01 54.33 43.92
C PRO A 748 20.20 55.08 44.99
N ALA A 749 19.42 56.10 44.59
CA ALA A 749 18.72 57.02 45.49
C ALA A 749 17.26 56.64 45.79
N LYS A 750 16.62 55.76 44.99
CA LYS A 750 15.20 55.38 45.13
C LYS A 750 14.96 53.96 45.62
N VAL A 751 16.00 53.11 45.59
CA VAL A 751 15.94 51.74 46.09
C VAL A 751 16.62 51.72 47.47
N LYS A 752 16.04 51.07 48.47
CA LYS A 752 16.74 50.79 49.74
C LYS A 752 18.10 50.18 49.39
N GLN A 753 19.21 50.85 49.74
CA GLN A 753 20.56 50.32 49.48
C GLN A 753 20.66 48.92 50.09
N LEU A 754 20.66 47.89 49.23
CA LEU A 754 21.09 46.55 49.61
C LEU A 754 22.54 46.67 50.08
N SER A 755 22.91 45.97 51.16
CA SER A 755 24.28 46.02 51.66
C SER A 755 25.25 45.48 50.61
N ALA A 756 26.49 45.98 50.63
CA ALA A 756 27.54 45.53 49.71
C ALA A 756 27.72 43.99 49.75
N ASP A 757 27.52 43.38 50.92
CA ASP A 757 27.57 41.93 51.12
C ASP A 757 26.49 41.18 50.34
N VAL A 758 25.28 41.73 50.23
CA VAL A 758 24.16 41.09 49.50
C VAL A 758 24.39 41.18 47.99
N LEU A 759 24.93 42.31 47.51
CA LEU A 759 25.27 42.47 46.10
C LEU A 759 26.41 41.53 45.67
N SER A 760 27.44 41.38 46.51
CA SER A 760 28.53 40.40 46.31
C SER A 760 27.97 38.98 46.26
N LYS A 761 27.05 38.64 47.17
CA LYS A 761 26.40 37.32 47.18
C LYS A 761 25.59 37.05 45.91
N TYR A 762 24.83 38.02 45.41
CA TYR A 762 24.10 37.87 44.15
C TYR A 762 25.04 37.69 42.96
N GLU A 763 26.21 38.31 42.97
CA GLU A 763 27.22 38.13 41.92
C GLU A 763 27.85 36.74 41.99
N GLU A 764 28.16 36.24 43.18
CA GLU A 764 28.63 34.87 43.41
C GLU A 764 27.59 33.84 42.97
N ASP A 765 26.33 34.00 43.38
CA ASP A 765 25.22 33.12 43.02
C ASP A 765 24.97 33.11 41.49
N CYS A 766 25.06 34.28 40.83
CA CYS A 766 24.94 34.39 39.38
C CYS A 766 26.08 33.65 38.67
N ASN A 767 27.32 33.86 39.09
CA ASN A 767 28.49 33.17 38.54
C ASN A 767 28.43 31.64 38.75
N ALA A 768 27.92 31.20 39.89
CA ALA A 768 27.73 29.78 40.19
C ALA A 768 26.66 29.13 39.28
N LEU A 769 25.55 29.83 39.03
CA LEU A 769 24.50 29.37 38.12
C LEU A 769 24.95 29.36 36.66
N GLU A 770 25.72 30.35 36.21
CA GLU A 770 26.33 30.36 34.88
C GLU A 770 27.26 29.17 34.68
N TRP A 771 28.09 28.84 35.68
CA TRP A 771 28.93 27.64 35.62
C TRP A 771 28.08 26.37 35.60
N LYS A 772 27.06 26.27 36.47
CA LYS A 772 26.15 25.11 36.51
C LYS A 772 25.49 24.87 35.15
N TYR A 773 25.21 25.92 34.37
CA TYR A 773 24.66 25.80 33.02
C TYR A 773 25.69 25.34 31.99
N LEU A 774 26.92 25.86 32.06
CA LEU A 774 27.99 25.55 31.09
C LEU A 774 28.75 24.25 31.37
N GLU A 775 28.78 23.79 32.62
CA GLU A 775 29.55 22.63 33.07
C GLU A 775 29.25 21.35 32.27
N PRO A 776 27.99 20.99 31.97
CA PRO A 776 27.69 19.83 31.11
C PRO A 776 28.31 19.95 29.72
N TYR A 777 28.30 21.15 29.11
CA TYR A 777 28.91 21.39 27.81
C TYR A 777 30.44 21.31 27.88
N ALA A 778 31.06 21.87 28.92
CA ALA A 778 32.51 21.78 29.14
C ALA A 778 33.00 20.33 29.34
N ASN A 779 32.26 19.55 30.13
CA ASN A 779 32.54 18.13 30.36
C ASN A 779 32.37 17.30 29.08
N THR A 780 31.31 17.57 28.31
CA THR A 780 31.05 16.92 27.02
C THR A 780 32.12 17.29 26.00
N MET A 781 32.53 18.56 25.92
CA MET A 781 33.64 19.01 25.05
C MET A 781 34.94 18.26 25.38
N THR A 782 35.24 18.13 26.66
CA THR A 782 36.46 17.44 27.11
C THR A 782 36.41 15.96 26.73
N THR A 783 35.27 15.30 26.95
CA THR A 783 35.04 13.90 26.59
C THR A 783 35.10 13.66 25.08
N MET A 784 34.49 14.54 24.27
CA MET A 784 34.55 14.44 22.81
C MET A 784 35.96 14.68 22.29
N ARG A 785 36.68 15.66 22.85
CA ARG A 785 38.07 15.92 22.48
C ARG A 785 38.98 14.73 22.76
N THR A 786 38.89 14.12 23.95
CA THR A 786 39.70 12.92 24.27
C THR A 786 39.32 11.75 23.37
N THR A 787 38.02 11.56 23.10
CA THR A 787 37.54 10.48 22.23
C THR A 787 38.00 10.64 20.78
N CYS A 788 38.04 11.87 20.26
CA CYS A 788 38.58 12.19 18.94
C CYS A 788 40.10 12.01 18.91
N SER A 789 40.83 12.57 19.89
CA SER A 789 42.29 12.41 19.99
C SER A 789 42.70 10.93 20.05
N ASN A 790 42.04 10.12 20.87
CA ASN A 790 42.31 8.69 20.95
C ASN A 790 42.03 7.96 19.62
N ALA A 791 41.02 8.40 18.86
CA ALA A 791 40.70 7.82 17.55
C ALA A 791 41.72 8.25 16.49
N GLU A 792 42.20 9.49 16.52
CA GLU A 792 43.30 9.98 15.70
C GLU A 792 44.59 9.18 15.99
N ASP A 793 44.95 9.02 17.27
CA ASP A 793 46.13 8.24 17.68
C ASP A 793 46.02 6.77 17.27
N THR A 794 44.81 6.19 17.35
CA THR A 794 44.56 4.80 16.91
C THR A 794 44.73 4.68 15.40
N LEU A 795 44.21 5.64 14.65
CA LEU A 795 44.35 5.65 13.19
C LEU A 795 45.82 5.81 12.78
N GLU A 796 46.55 6.74 13.39
CA GLU A 796 47.98 6.94 13.14
C GLU A 796 48.78 5.66 13.45
N ARG A 797 48.48 5.00 14.56
CA ARG A 797 49.08 3.69 14.89
C ARG A 797 48.76 2.61 13.85
N LEU A 798 47.51 2.53 13.38
CA LEU A 798 47.13 1.56 12.35
C LEU A 798 47.86 1.85 11.03
N GLU A 799 47.95 3.13 10.64
CA GLU A 799 48.62 3.58 9.41
C GLU A 799 50.13 3.34 9.45
N THR A 800 50.79 3.59 10.58
CA THR A 800 52.23 3.31 10.77
C THR A 800 52.57 1.81 10.78
N ASN A 801 51.61 0.95 11.12
CA ASN A 801 51.76 -0.52 11.12
C ASN A 801 51.44 -1.15 9.74
N LEU A 802 51.15 -0.33 8.72
CA LEU A 802 50.99 -0.81 7.35
C LEU A 802 52.36 -1.00 6.72
N ASP A 803 52.59 -2.16 6.10
CA ASP A 803 53.88 -2.47 5.45
C ASP A 803 54.11 -1.55 4.23
N VAL A 804 53.03 -1.16 3.54
CA VAL A 804 53.00 -0.19 2.45
C VAL A 804 51.71 0.65 2.52
N PRO A 805 51.69 1.90 2.02
CA PRO A 805 50.46 2.69 1.92
C PRO A 805 49.39 1.99 1.07
N LEU A 806 48.09 2.26 1.34
CA LEU A 806 46.98 1.63 0.61
C LEU A 806 47.11 1.81 -0.91
N LEU A 807 47.62 2.94 -1.36
CA LEU A 807 47.86 3.23 -2.77
C LEU A 807 48.86 2.23 -3.40
N GLU A 808 50.01 2.03 -2.76
CA GLU A 808 51.04 1.09 -3.21
C GLU A 808 50.53 -0.35 -3.12
N PHE A 809 49.81 -0.68 -2.05
CA PHE A 809 49.17 -1.98 -1.89
C PHE A 809 48.17 -2.31 -3.01
N THR A 810 47.35 -1.33 -3.41
CA THR A 810 46.39 -1.54 -4.51
C THR A 810 47.08 -1.76 -5.86
N ASN A 811 48.24 -1.13 -6.10
CA ASN A 811 49.05 -1.38 -7.29
C ASN A 811 49.67 -2.79 -7.28
N MET A 812 50.19 -3.24 -6.14
CA MET A 812 50.70 -4.61 -5.97
C MET A 812 49.60 -5.66 -6.21
N LEU A 813 48.39 -5.42 -5.70
CA LEU A 813 47.25 -6.30 -5.96
C LEU A 813 46.88 -6.32 -7.45
N ALA A 814 46.95 -5.19 -8.13
CA ALA A 814 46.65 -5.09 -9.56
C ALA A 814 47.63 -5.87 -10.43
N GLU A 815 48.93 -5.73 -10.15
CA GLU A 815 49.98 -6.50 -10.81
C GLU A 815 49.73 -7.99 -10.57
N LYS A 816 49.45 -8.37 -9.32
CA LYS A 816 49.18 -9.77 -8.99
C LYS A 816 47.93 -10.33 -9.68
N ILE A 817 46.86 -9.54 -9.79
CA ILE A 817 45.64 -9.94 -10.52
C ILE A 817 45.94 -10.13 -12.02
N SER A 818 46.81 -9.30 -12.59
CA SER A 818 47.24 -9.40 -13.99
C SER A 818 48.11 -10.63 -14.26
N GLU A 819 48.86 -11.11 -13.26
CA GLU A 819 49.67 -12.34 -13.35
C GLU A 819 48.85 -13.64 -13.34
N VAL A 820 47.64 -13.66 -12.77
CA VAL A 820 46.89 -14.92 -12.57
C VAL A 820 46.30 -15.45 -13.88
N ASN A 821 45.41 -14.69 -14.53
CA ASN A 821 44.77 -14.99 -15.83
C ASN A 821 43.81 -13.86 -16.24
N ASP A 822 43.73 -13.52 -17.54
CA ASP A 822 42.69 -12.63 -18.09
C ASP A 822 41.25 -13.09 -17.78
N ALA A 823 41.03 -14.41 -17.76
CA ALA A 823 39.73 -14.98 -17.37
C ALA A 823 39.36 -14.68 -15.90
N PHE A 824 40.36 -14.56 -15.02
CA PHE A 824 40.16 -14.21 -13.61
C PHE A 824 39.81 -12.72 -13.47
N ALA A 825 40.52 -11.84 -14.19
CA ALA A 825 40.22 -10.41 -14.27
C ALA A 825 38.79 -10.13 -14.76
N ILE A 826 38.34 -10.82 -15.80
CA ILE A 826 36.99 -10.69 -16.36
C ILE A 826 35.93 -11.20 -15.36
N ALA A 827 36.19 -12.32 -14.68
CA ALA A 827 35.28 -12.86 -13.66
C ALA A 827 35.12 -11.91 -12.46
N LEU A 828 36.22 -11.28 -12.03
CA LEU A 828 36.24 -10.27 -10.98
C LEU A 828 35.40 -9.05 -11.36
N LEU A 829 35.61 -8.48 -12.56
CA LEU A 829 34.86 -7.30 -13.05
C LEU A 829 33.36 -7.57 -13.23
N ASN A 830 32.98 -8.76 -13.70
CA ASN A 830 31.57 -9.13 -13.84
C ASN A 830 30.88 -9.26 -12.48
N ARG A 831 31.56 -9.85 -11.48
CA ARG A 831 31.02 -9.96 -10.12
C ARG A 831 30.79 -8.58 -9.48
N PHE A 832 31.74 -7.66 -9.63
CA PHE A 832 31.56 -6.28 -9.17
C PHE A 832 30.36 -5.61 -9.86
N ARG A 833 30.20 -5.79 -11.17
CA ARG A 833 29.08 -5.22 -11.90
C ARG A 833 27.74 -5.74 -11.39
N ASP A 834 27.64 -7.03 -11.11
CA ASP A 834 26.40 -7.65 -10.62
C ASP A 834 26.06 -7.21 -9.19
N GLU A 835 27.05 -7.16 -8.27
CA GLU A 835 26.84 -6.71 -6.89
C GLU A 835 26.49 -5.21 -6.82
N PHE A 836 27.16 -4.36 -7.61
CA PHE A 836 26.95 -2.90 -7.59
C PHE A 836 25.78 -2.44 -8.45
N ALA A 837 25.33 -3.19 -9.46
CA ALA A 837 24.13 -2.85 -10.23
C ALA A 837 22.87 -2.85 -9.35
N THR A 838 22.84 -3.67 -8.29
CA THR A 838 21.70 -3.78 -7.38
C THR A 838 21.67 -2.62 -6.36
N ALA A 839 22.83 -2.19 -5.86
CA ALA A 839 22.94 -1.16 -4.82
C ALA A 839 23.16 0.27 -5.35
N PHE A 840 23.74 0.42 -6.55
CA PHE A 840 24.16 1.70 -7.12
C PHE A 840 23.75 1.86 -8.59
N GLY A 841 22.65 1.22 -9.01
CA GLY A 841 22.13 1.26 -10.38
C GLY A 841 21.74 2.69 -10.80
N GLY A 842 22.69 3.41 -11.41
CA GLY A 842 22.55 4.83 -11.78
C GLY A 842 23.80 5.68 -11.50
N ASN A 843 24.80 5.16 -10.79
CA ASN A 843 26.03 5.90 -10.51
C ASN A 843 26.95 5.93 -11.76
N PRO A 844 27.40 7.10 -12.26
CA PRO A 844 28.25 7.21 -13.44
C PRO A 844 29.62 6.53 -13.26
N LYS A 845 30.08 6.32 -12.02
CA LYS A 845 31.33 5.59 -11.73
C LYS A 845 31.22 4.08 -12.06
N LEU A 846 30.01 3.52 -12.14
CA LEU A 846 29.79 2.13 -12.53
C LEU A 846 30.18 1.88 -14.00
N GLU A 847 30.02 2.88 -14.87
CA GLU A 847 30.41 2.80 -16.28
C GLU A 847 31.94 2.79 -16.46
N GLN A 848 32.69 3.26 -15.46
CA GLN A 848 34.15 3.32 -15.45
C GLN A 848 34.79 1.99 -14.99
N LEU A 849 34.03 1.04 -14.44
CA LEU A 849 34.47 -0.31 -14.07
C LEU A 849 34.53 -1.28 -15.28
N GLN A 850 35.13 -0.83 -16.38
CA GLN A 850 35.32 -1.65 -17.60
C GLN A 850 36.65 -2.40 -17.60
N SER A 851 37.61 -1.94 -16.81
CA SER A 851 38.94 -2.55 -16.69
C SER A 851 39.43 -2.48 -15.24
N ILE A 852 40.39 -3.34 -14.89
CA ILE A 852 41.06 -3.30 -13.58
C ILE A 852 41.78 -1.94 -13.40
N SER A 853 42.41 -1.41 -14.46
CA SER A 853 43.05 -0.09 -14.43
C SER A 853 42.06 1.03 -14.12
N GLY A 854 40.83 0.97 -14.65
CA GLY A 854 39.77 1.92 -14.33
C GLY A 854 39.32 1.83 -12.86
N MET A 855 39.20 0.60 -12.34
CA MET A 855 38.90 0.35 -10.93
C MET A 855 39.98 0.94 -10.00
N LEU A 856 41.26 0.75 -10.32
CA LEU A 856 42.37 1.30 -9.55
C LEU A 856 42.38 2.81 -9.58
N TYR A 857 42.21 3.42 -10.76
CA TYR A 857 42.16 4.88 -10.89
C TYR A 857 41.10 5.51 -9.97
N ILE A 858 39.91 4.90 -9.87
CA ILE A 858 38.86 5.34 -8.95
C ILE A 858 39.34 5.29 -7.50
N LEU A 859 39.96 4.18 -7.08
CA LEU A 859 40.47 4.00 -5.72
C LEU A 859 41.62 4.96 -5.39
N VAL A 860 42.55 5.19 -6.33
CA VAL A 860 43.67 6.14 -6.18
C VAL A 860 43.16 7.56 -6.00
N MET A 861 42.28 8.02 -6.90
CA MET A 861 41.72 9.37 -6.86
C MET A 861 40.87 9.59 -5.61
N TRP A 862 40.17 8.56 -5.15
CA TRP A 862 39.41 8.60 -3.91
C TRP A 862 40.33 8.71 -2.69
N TYR A 863 41.37 7.86 -2.60
CA TYR A 863 42.28 7.86 -1.45
C TYR A 863 43.00 9.20 -1.27
N GLN A 864 43.50 9.79 -2.36
CA GLN A 864 44.14 11.12 -2.34
C GLN A 864 43.17 12.21 -1.81
N LYS A 865 41.90 12.16 -2.20
CA LYS A 865 40.88 13.10 -1.71
C LYS A 865 40.59 12.89 -0.22
N VAL A 866 40.53 11.64 0.24
CA VAL A 866 40.31 11.30 1.65
C VAL A 866 41.45 11.84 2.51
N GLU A 867 42.70 11.63 2.10
CA GLU A 867 43.89 12.09 2.82
C GLU A 867 43.98 13.63 2.86
N ALA A 868 43.74 14.29 1.73
CA ALA A 868 43.71 15.75 1.66
C ALA A 868 42.60 16.36 2.53
N ALA A 869 41.42 15.75 2.55
CA ALA A 869 40.31 16.20 3.37
C ALA A 869 40.58 15.98 4.87
N GLN A 870 41.15 14.83 5.25
CA GLN A 870 41.51 14.52 6.64
C GLN A 870 42.59 15.47 7.17
N THR A 871 43.66 15.70 6.41
CA THR A 871 44.73 16.64 6.81
C THR A 871 44.20 18.07 6.97
N HIS A 872 43.31 18.50 6.07
CA HIS A 872 42.63 19.79 6.18
C HIS A 872 41.79 19.88 7.47
N LEU A 873 40.94 18.88 7.74
CA LEU A 873 40.09 18.84 8.92
C LEU A 873 40.90 18.83 10.23
N ASN A 874 41.95 18.00 10.32
CA ASN A 874 42.81 17.93 11.50
C ASN A 874 43.41 19.31 11.82
N ARG A 875 43.83 20.06 10.80
CA ARG A 875 44.33 21.43 10.97
C ARG A 875 43.25 22.37 11.49
N GLU A 876 42.04 22.32 10.93
CA GLU A 876 40.95 23.21 11.36
C GLU A 876 40.47 22.91 12.79
N PHE A 877 40.35 21.63 13.18
CA PHE A 877 40.01 21.25 14.56
C PHE A 877 41.13 21.58 15.55
N LYS A 878 42.41 21.47 15.15
CA LYS A 878 43.54 21.95 15.97
C LYS A 878 43.45 23.45 16.23
N ASN A 879 43.01 24.23 15.24
CA ASN A 879 42.77 25.67 15.40
C ASN A 879 41.55 25.99 16.29
N LEU A 880 40.64 25.04 16.51
CA LEU A 880 39.52 25.19 17.45
C LEU A 880 39.87 24.80 18.89
N LYS A 881 40.99 24.07 19.10
CA LYS A 881 41.40 23.55 20.41
C LYS A 881 41.46 24.64 21.48
N PHE A 882 41.98 25.83 21.14
CA PHE A 882 42.01 26.99 22.04
C PHE A 882 40.63 27.35 22.60
N TYR A 883 39.59 27.40 21.77
CA TYR A 883 38.24 27.74 22.22
C TYR A 883 37.65 26.65 23.10
N THR A 884 37.81 25.39 22.68
CA THR A 884 37.25 24.26 23.42
C THR A 884 37.91 24.06 24.79
N MET A 885 39.17 24.47 24.96
CA MET A 885 39.90 24.36 26.23
C MET A 885 39.52 25.46 27.25
N ASN A 886 38.97 26.58 26.79
CA ASN A 886 38.68 27.74 27.63
C ASN A 886 37.17 27.92 27.92
N VAL A 887 36.35 26.88 27.72
CA VAL A 887 34.91 26.88 28.02
C VAL A 887 34.70 27.01 29.53
N THR A 888 34.61 28.25 30.01
CA THR A 888 34.39 28.62 31.41
C THR A 888 33.59 29.93 31.53
N VAL A 889 33.19 30.27 32.76
CA VAL A 889 32.50 31.54 33.08
C VAL A 889 33.44 32.73 32.96
N ARG A 890 32.91 33.91 32.62
CA ARG A 890 33.66 35.16 32.46
C ARG A 890 34.61 35.47 33.62
N SER A 891 34.18 35.23 34.86
CA SER A 891 34.95 35.49 36.09
C SER A 891 36.24 34.66 36.22
N LYS A 892 36.33 33.51 35.54
CA LYS A 892 37.50 32.62 35.57
C LYS A 892 38.47 32.84 34.40
N ASN A 893 38.10 33.67 33.42
CA ASN A 893 38.89 33.94 32.23
C ASN A 893 39.63 35.27 32.32
N THR A 894 40.85 35.34 31.76
CA THR A 894 41.52 36.63 31.61
C THR A 894 40.77 37.50 30.59
N PRO A 895 40.81 38.85 30.71
CA PRO A 895 40.10 39.74 29.79
C PRO A 895 40.49 39.56 28.32
N ALA A 896 41.71 39.11 28.04
CA ALA A 896 42.17 38.82 26.68
C ALA A 896 41.50 37.56 26.11
N ILE A 897 41.51 36.45 26.86
CA ILE A 897 40.88 35.18 26.46
C ILE A 897 39.37 35.37 26.23
N TRP A 898 38.71 36.10 27.14
CA TRP A 898 37.28 36.39 27.02
C TRP A 898 36.94 37.19 25.76
N ARG A 899 37.77 38.19 25.42
CA ARG A 899 37.58 39.00 24.20
C ARG A 899 37.65 38.13 22.94
N ASP A 900 38.60 37.21 22.88
CA ASP A 900 38.77 36.31 21.73
C ASP A 900 37.63 35.29 21.63
N MET A 901 37.18 34.72 22.76
CA MET A 901 35.99 33.85 22.78
C MET A 901 34.74 34.60 22.33
N THR A 902 34.51 35.81 22.84
CA THR A 902 33.35 36.64 22.45
C THR A 902 33.37 36.97 20.96
N LYS A 903 34.55 37.29 20.40
CA LYS A 903 34.70 37.56 18.97
C LYS A 903 34.35 36.34 18.12
N PHE A 904 34.76 35.15 18.54
CA PHE A 904 34.40 33.90 17.87
C PHE A 904 32.90 33.62 17.96
N ILE A 905 32.30 33.69 19.15
CA ILE A 905 30.86 33.46 19.37
C ILE A 905 30.03 34.42 18.51
N ARG A 906 30.33 35.72 18.55
CA ARG A 906 29.64 36.72 17.71
C ARG A 906 29.78 36.43 16.22
N SER A 907 30.96 36.03 15.75
CA SER A 907 31.14 35.68 14.33
C SER A 907 30.29 34.49 13.88
N VAL A 908 29.98 33.56 14.78
CA VAL A 908 29.08 32.42 14.51
C VAL A 908 27.63 32.88 14.56
N TYR A 909 27.26 33.62 15.61
CA TYR A 909 25.92 34.19 15.78
C TYR A 909 25.51 35.05 14.57
N ASP A 910 26.35 36.01 14.18
CA ASP A 910 26.07 36.91 13.03
C ASP A 910 25.89 36.11 11.73
N CYS A 911 26.62 35.03 11.54
CA CYS A 911 26.47 34.16 10.36
C CYS A 911 25.15 33.38 10.42
N HIS A 912 24.88 32.69 11.54
CA HIS A 912 23.70 31.82 11.67
C HIS A 912 22.38 32.62 11.79
N LEU A 913 22.40 33.82 12.38
CA LEU A 913 21.24 34.71 12.47
C LEU A 913 20.85 35.27 11.10
N ASN A 914 21.84 35.63 10.26
CA ASN A 914 21.58 36.09 8.89
C ASN A 914 20.94 34.98 8.04
N ASP A 915 21.34 33.71 8.23
CA ASP A 915 20.70 32.57 7.57
C ASP A 915 19.21 32.45 7.96
N ILE A 916 18.86 32.67 9.24
CA ILE A 916 17.46 32.63 9.73
C ILE A 916 16.63 33.79 9.14
N LEU A 917 17.21 34.98 9.05
CA LEU A 917 16.52 36.17 8.50
C LEU A 917 16.29 36.05 6.99
N ASP A 918 17.23 35.46 6.26
CA ASP A 918 17.09 35.17 4.83
C ASP A 918 16.05 34.06 4.58
N ASP A 919 15.99 33.01 5.42
CA ASP A 919 14.97 31.96 5.33
C ASP A 919 13.55 32.50 5.60
N LYS A 920 13.38 33.44 6.53
CA LYS A 920 12.10 34.12 6.76
C LYS A 920 11.71 35.00 5.56
N LYS A 921 12.67 35.75 5.00
CA LYS A 921 12.45 36.55 3.78
C LYS A 921 12.12 35.69 2.57
N ASP A 922 12.73 34.51 2.41
CA ASP A 922 12.46 33.58 1.31
C ASP A 922 11.08 32.90 1.49
N ARG A 923 10.63 32.65 2.73
CA ARG A 923 9.24 32.20 3.01
C ARG A 923 8.19 33.27 2.72
N GLU A 924 8.49 34.54 2.98
CA GLU A 924 7.58 35.66 2.67
C GLU A 924 7.60 36.05 1.18
N LYS A 925 8.76 35.96 0.51
CA LYS A 925 8.91 36.26 -0.93
C LYS A 925 8.41 35.17 -1.87
N ASN A 926 8.06 33.98 -1.38
CA ASN A 926 7.42 32.94 -2.20
C ASN A 926 5.97 33.25 -2.65
N LYS A 927 5.50 34.51 -2.49
CA LYS A 927 4.37 35.08 -3.23
C LYS A 927 4.74 35.93 -4.46
N SER A 928 6.01 36.21 -4.73
CA SER A 928 6.40 36.99 -5.90
C SER A 928 7.77 36.56 -6.44
N LYS A 929 7.77 35.90 -7.61
CA LYS A 929 8.96 35.62 -8.41
C LYS A 929 9.74 36.92 -8.68
N LEU A 930 11.03 36.95 -8.38
CA LEU A 930 12.10 37.16 -9.37
C LEU A 930 13.49 36.90 -8.75
N LYS A 931 14.35 36.24 -9.53
CA LYS A 931 15.76 35.96 -9.24
C LYS A 931 16.54 37.27 -9.09
N SER A 932 16.99 37.61 -7.88
CA SER A 932 18.10 38.53 -7.67
C SER A 932 19.33 37.77 -7.16
N LYS A 933 20.47 37.97 -7.82
CA LYS A 933 21.80 37.43 -7.48
C LYS A 933 22.06 37.53 -5.96
N LYS A 934 22.10 36.40 -5.25
CA LYS A 934 22.59 36.33 -3.86
C LYS A 934 24.07 36.71 -3.86
N SER A 935 24.43 37.80 -3.20
CA SER A 935 25.82 38.09 -2.84
C SER A 935 26.31 36.98 -1.93
N LYS A 936 27.43 36.30 -2.27
CA LYS A 936 28.02 35.26 -1.42
C LYS A 936 28.26 35.83 -0.01
N LEU A 937 27.48 35.40 0.97
CA LEU A 937 27.69 35.74 2.38
C LEU A 937 29.05 35.20 2.84
N LYS A 938 29.73 35.93 3.75
CA LYS A 938 30.95 35.47 4.40
C LYS A 938 30.58 34.45 5.47
N LEU A 939 30.80 33.17 5.19
CA LEU A 939 30.58 32.07 6.14
C LEU A 939 31.49 32.17 7.36
N CYS A 940 30.97 31.84 8.54
CA CYS A 940 31.78 31.73 9.74
C CYS A 940 32.69 30.50 9.71
N LYS A 941 33.66 30.46 10.63
CA LYS A 941 34.63 29.35 10.71
C LYS A 941 33.96 27.99 10.95
N LEU A 942 32.88 27.92 11.74
CA LEU A 942 32.16 26.67 11.96
C LEU A 942 31.43 26.19 10.71
N CYS A 943 30.81 27.08 9.93
CA CYS A 943 30.19 26.73 8.64
C CYS A 943 31.23 26.23 7.62
N LEU A 944 32.42 26.85 7.57
CA LEU A 944 33.50 26.38 6.70
C LEU A 944 33.97 24.97 7.08
N ILE A 945 34.12 24.70 8.38
CA ILE A 945 34.45 23.35 8.87
C ILE A 945 33.31 22.36 8.59
N ARG A 946 32.05 22.80 8.69
CA ARG A 946 30.89 21.96 8.35
C ARG A 946 30.91 21.53 6.89
N ASN A 947 31.26 22.44 5.99
CA ASN A 947 31.40 22.13 4.56
C ASN A 947 32.54 21.13 4.33
N ALA A 948 33.71 21.36 4.93
CA ALA A 948 34.82 20.41 4.86
C ALA A 948 34.47 19.02 5.44
N LEU A 949 33.70 18.98 6.54
CA LEU A 949 33.19 17.73 7.13
C LEU A 949 32.20 17.03 6.20
N ASN A 950 31.28 17.76 5.57
CA ASN A 950 30.36 17.19 4.59
C ASN A 950 31.11 16.61 3.39
N ASP A 951 32.11 17.31 2.87
CA ASP A 951 32.93 16.83 1.77
C ASP A 951 33.67 15.53 2.15
N TYR A 952 34.27 15.50 3.35
CA TYR A 952 34.92 14.29 3.87
C TYR A 952 33.94 13.14 4.13
N GLU A 953 32.76 13.44 4.65
CA GLU A 953 31.70 12.47 4.91
C GLU A 953 31.19 11.83 3.61
N CYS A 954 30.97 12.62 2.55
CA CYS A 954 30.57 12.14 1.23
C CYS A 954 31.63 11.24 0.55
N LEU A 955 32.90 11.34 0.95
CA LEU A 955 33.95 10.42 0.48
C LEU A 955 33.85 9.05 1.16
N LEU A 956 33.39 8.99 2.41
CA LEU A 956 33.39 7.77 3.23
C LEU A 956 32.02 7.06 3.29
N PHE A 957 30.94 7.81 3.09
CA PHE A 957 29.56 7.33 3.20
C PHE A 957 28.74 7.70 1.95
N ASN A 958 27.77 6.85 1.60
CA ASN A 958 26.86 7.10 0.49
C ASN A 958 25.72 8.02 0.94
N LYS A 959 25.89 9.33 0.74
CA LYS A 959 24.85 10.33 0.99
C LYS A 959 24.04 10.62 -0.27
N VAL A 960 22.74 10.36 -0.22
CA VAL A 960 21.76 10.93 -1.15
C VAL A 960 21.14 12.13 -0.44
N VAL A 961 21.32 13.32 -1.02
CA VAL A 961 20.61 14.52 -0.57
C VAL A 961 19.24 14.45 -1.23
N ASP A 962 18.18 14.34 -0.43
CA ASP A 962 16.82 14.50 -0.94
C ASP A 962 16.62 15.98 -1.27
N GLU A 963 16.53 16.30 -2.57
CA GLU A 963 16.35 17.65 -3.09
C GLU A 963 15.05 18.31 -2.60
N ALA A 964 14.05 17.53 -2.15
CA ALA A 964 12.78 18.05 -1.68
C ALA A 964 12.79 18.42 -0.19
N THR A 965 13.55 17.70 0.64
CA THR A 965 13.54 17.88 2.10
C THR A 965 14.83 18.48 2.65
N ASN A 966 15.89 18.57 1.83
CA ASN A 966 17.24 18.97 2.26
C ASN A 966 17.75 18.14 3.46
N MET A 967 17.21 16.94 3.68
CA MET A 967 17.60 16.02 4.73
C MET A 967 18.36 14.84 4.13
N THR A 968 19.41 14.37 4.82
CA THR A 968 20.25 13.27 4.36
C THR A 968 19.80 11.94 4.98
N GLU A 969 19.57 10.93 4.15
CA GLU A 969 19.38 9.54 4.61
C GLU A 969 20.73 8.93 5.06
N GLY A 970 20.94 8.90 6.38
CA GLY A 970 21.74 7.88 7.07
C GLY A 970 23.28 7.94 6.98
N LEU A 971 23.92 7.77 8.14
CA LEU A 971 25.38 7.62 8.33
C LEU A 971 25.87 6.16 8.20
N GLU A 972 25.07 5.28 7.61
CA GLU A 972 25.27 3.82 7.73
C GLU A 972 25.79 3.18 6.43
N ASN A 973 25.43 3.73 5.27
CA ASN A 973 25.82 3.12 4.00
C ASN A 973 27.24 3.58 3.59
N PRO A 974 28.17 2.65 3.31
CA PRO A 974 29.51 3.01 2.84
C PRO A 974 29.44 3.69 1.47
N SER A 975 30.37 4.59 1.17
CA SER A 975 30.51 5.15 -0.18
C SER A 975 30.80 4.05 -1.20
N PHE A 976 30.60 4.37 -2.48
CA PHE A 976 30.85 3.45 -3.59
C PHE A 976 32.27 2.86 -3.52
N GLU A 977 33.27 3.69 -3.23
CA GLU A 977 34.68 3.28 -3.16
C GLU A 977 34.98 2.40 -1.93
N VAL A 978 34.41 2.70 -0.76
CA VAL A 978 34.58 1.86 0.44
C VAL A 978 33.91 0.49 0.23
N ALA A 979 32.70 0.48 -0.37
CA ALA A 979 32.04 -0.77 -0.74
C ALA A 979 32.88 -1.57 -1.73
N LEU A 980 33.50 -0.90 -2.71
CA LEU A 980 34.34 -1.54 -3.73
C LEU A 980 35.54 -2.24 -3.11
N ILE A 981 36.22 -1.58 -2.16
CA ILE A 981 37.33 -2.18 -1.40
C ILE A 981 36.86 -3.39 -0.58
N LYS A 982 35.72 -3.29 0.09
CA LYS A 982 35.16 -4.39 0.91
C LYS A 982 34.92 -5.64 0.08
N VAL A 983 34.28 -5.48 -1.08
CA VAL A 983 33.98 -6.58 -2.00
C VAL A 983 35.27 -7.12 -2.63
N LEU A 984 36.22 -6.24 -3.00
CA LEU A 984 37.52 -6.63 -3.54
C LEU A 984 38.29 -7.51 -2.57
N PHE A 985 38.49 -7.05 -1.34
CA PHE A 985 39.22 -7.80 -0.31
C PHE A 985 38.50 -9.09 0.05
N GLY A 986 37.17 -9.05 0.19
CA GLY A 986 36.36 -10.23 0.44
C GLY A 986 36.50 -11.29 -0.67
N PHE A 987 36.52 -10.88 -1.94
CA PHE A 987 36.68 -11.80 -3.06
C PHE A 987 38.10 -12.38 -3.13
N LEU A 988 39.13 -11.53 -3.07
CA LEU A 988 40.52 -11.96 -3.18
C LEU A 988 40.90 -12.94 -2.06
N ARG A 989 40.36 -12.75 -0.84
CA ARG A 989 40.55 -13.67 0.29
C ARG A 989 40.09 -15.10 0.01
N THR A 990 39.09 -15.29 -0.86
CA THR A 990 38.59 -16.64 -1.22
C THR A 990 39.46 -17.39 -2.22
N LYS A 991 40.55 -16.77 -2.70
CA LYS A 991 41.38 -17.29 -3.79
C LYS A 991 42.78 -17.63 -3.30
N GLY A 992 43.20 -18.88 -3.54
CA GLY A 992 44.48 -19.41 -3.06
C GLY A 992 45.70 -18.56 -3.44
N ALA A 993 45.67 -17.90 -4.60
CA ALA A 993 46.77 -17.05 -5.09
C ALA A 993 46.99 -15.76 -4.26
N PHE A 994 46.05 -15.36 -3.39
CA PHE A 994 46.09 -14.11 -2.62
C PHE A 994 46.17 -14.33 -1.10
N ILE A 995 46.38 -15.56 -0.64
CA ILE A 995 46.46 -15.88 0.80
C ILE A 995 47.57 -15.08 1.50
N SER A 996 48.72 -14.90 0.83
CA SER A 996 49.84 -14.11 1.36
C SER A 996 49.50 -12.64 1.62
N PHE A 997 48.49 -12.09 0.95
CA PHE A 997 48.05 -10.70 1.10
C PHE A 997 46.91 -10.54 2.13
N SER A 998 46.35 -11.64 2.66
CA SER A 998 45.17 -11.58 3.53
C SER A 998 45.38 -10.71 4.77
N GLN A 999 46.51 -10.87 5.45
CA GLN A 999 46.81 -10.11 6.66
C GLN A 999 46.96 -8.61 6.37
N GLN A 1000 47.55 -8.23 5.23
CA GLN A 1000 47.67 -6.83 4.81
C GLN A 1000 46.30 -6.24 4.44
N MET A 1001 45.44 -7.00 3.73
CA MET A 1001 44.06 -6.60 3.43
C MET A 1001 43.26 -6.30 4.71
N ASP A 1002 43.41 -7.13 5.75
CA ASP A 1002 42.72 -6.95 7.03
C ASP A 1002 43.17 -5.66 7.74
N ARG A 1003 44.49 -5.41 7.82
CA ARG A 1003 45.03 -4.17 8.42
C ARG A 1003 44.57 -2.92 7.67
N HIS A 1004 44.53 -2.96 6.32
CA HIS A 1004 44.02 -1.84 5.53
C HIS A 1004 42.51 -1.62 5.72
N TRP A 1005 41.74 -2.69 5.85
CA TRP A 1005 40.30 -2.59 6.13
C TRP A 1005 40.04 -1.98 7.53
N GLU A 1006 40.78 -2.43 8.55
CA GLU A 1006 40.71 -1.87 9.91
C GLU A 1006 41.02 -0.36 9.92
N ALA A 1007 42.03 0.09 9.15
CA ALA A 1007 42.35 1.52 9.03
C ALA A 1007 41.20 2.32 8.37
N ILE A 1008 40.53 1.76 7.35
CA ILE A 1008 39.38 2.41 6.70
C ILE A 1008 38.17 2.50 7.64
N GLU A 1009 37.88 1.43 8.38
CA GLU A 1009 36.81 1.44 9.39
C GLU A 1009 37.11 2.45 10.51
N CYS A 1010 38.38 2.53 10.94
CA CYS A 1010 38.82 3.53 11.91
C CYS A 1010 38.62 4.96 11.38
N ARG A 1011 38.91 5.23 10.09
CA ARG A 1011 38.60 6.54 9.46
C ARG A 1011 37.11 6.85 9.44
N GLN A 1012 36.25 5.87 9.11
CA GLN A 1012 34.80 6.05 9.16
C GLN A 1012 34.31 6.38 10.59
N GLN A 1013 34.86 5.72 11.60
CA GLN A 1013 34.55 6.02 13.01
C GLN A 1013 35.07 7.39 13.44
N LEU A 1014 36.28 7.77 13.02
CA LEU A 1014 36.84 9.09 13.28
C LEU A 1014 35.98 10.20 12.66
N CYS A 1015 35.55 10.04 11.41
CA CYS A 1015 34.62 10.97 10.75
C CYS A 1015 33.34 11.18 11.58
N LYS A 1016 32.69 10.10 12.03
CA LYS A 1016 31.50 10.17 12.89
C LYS A 1016 31.77 10.91 14.21
N LYS A 1017 32.94 10.67 14.83
CA LYS A 1017 33.37 11.35 16.05
C LYS A 1017 33.64 12.84 15.82
N LEU A 1018 34.29 13.21 14.72
CA LEU A 1018 34.54 14.62 14.35
C LEU A 1018 33.24 15.38 14.07
N ILE A 1019 32.26 14.75 13.40
CA ILE A 1019 30.93 15.34 13.19
C ILE A 1019 30.25 15.61 14.53
N LYS A 1020 30.23 14.62 15.43
CA LYS A 1020 29.69 14.80 16.78
C LYS A 1020 30.42 15.91 17.53
N TYR A 1021 31.75 15.94 17.46
CA TYR A 1021 32.54 16.98 18.11
C TYR A 1021 32.21 18.38 17.57
N TRP A 1022 32.01 18.54 16.26
CA TRP A 1022 31.58 19.80 15.67
C TRP A 1022 30.18 20.23 16.15
N ILE A 1023 29.21 19.30 16.20
CA ILE A 1023 27.84 19.57 16.69
C ILE A 1023 27.88 20.07 18.13
N GLU A 1024 28.68 19.40 18.96
CA GLU A 1024 28.86 19.75 20.37
C GLU A 1024 29.52 21.15 20.53
N ILE A 1025 30.51 21.49 19.70
CA ILE A 1025 31.07 22.85 19.67
C ILE A 1025 29.99 23.88 19.29
N GLU A 1026 29.14 23.57 18.32
CA GLU A 1026 28.02 24.43 17.93
C GLU A 1026 27.02 24.64 19.09
N TYR A 1027 26.64 23.57 19.79
CA TYR A 1027 25.78 23.66 20.98
C TYR A 1027 26.40 24.47 22.10
N THR A 1028 27.72 24.36 22.29
CA THR A 1028 28.42 25.18 23.29
C THR A 1028 28.36 26.66 22.94
N VAL A 1029 28.53 27.02 21.66
CA VAL A 1029 28.38 28.41 21.20
C VAL A 1029 26.95 28.92 21.42
N LYS A 1030 25.95 28.09 21.13
CA LYS A 1030 24.53 28.41 21.41
C LYS A 1030 24.26 28.57 22.91
N ALA A 1031 24.85 27.74 23.76
CA ALA A 1031 24.72 27.87 25.21
C ALA A 1031 25.30 29.20 25.74
N TYR A 1032 26.41 29.69 25.17
CA TYR A 1032 26.93 31.02 25.49
C TYR A 1032 25.99 32.15 25.02
N ASP A 1033 25.42 32.02 23.82
CA ASP A 1033 24.43 32.96 23.31
C ASP A 1033 23.18 32.98 24.20
N GLU A 1034 22.66 31.83 24.60
CA GLU A 1034 21.53 31.69 25.53
C GLU A 1034 21.82 32.35 26.89
N LEU A 1035 23.05 32.25 27.40
CA LEU A 1035 23.46 32.93 28.63
C LEU A 1035 23.51 34.46 28.48
N ASP A 1036 23.91 34.98 27.33
CA ASP A 1036 23.87 36.42 27.06
C ASP A 1036 22.42 36.89 26.84
N MET A 1037 21.63 36.14 26.09
CA MET A 1037 20.21 36.42 25.82
C MET A 1037 19.36 36.37 27.09
N CYS A 1038 19.61 35.43 28.01
CA CYS A 1038 18.83 35.31 29.24
C CYS A 1038 18.96 36.55 30.15
N LYS A 1039 20.04 37.32 30.03
CA LYS A 1039 20.25 38.56 30.81
C LYS A 1039 19.49 39.75 30.23
N MET A 1040 19.01 39.65 28.99
CA MET A 1040 18.26 40.73 28.34
C MET A 1040 16.86 40.88 28.97
N ARG A 1041 16.40 42.13 29.07
CA ARG A 1041 15.04 42.49 29.53
C ARG A 1041 14.18 42.94 28.36
N ILE A 1042 12.87 42.87 28.55
CA ILE A 1042 11.91 43.53 27.66
C ILE A 1042 12.19 45.05 27.69
N SER A 1043 12.23 45.66 26.51
CA SER A 1043 12.48 47.10 26.30
C SER A 1043 11.48 47.67 25.29
N LEU A 1044 11.39 49.01 25.21
CA LEU A 1044 10.53 49.68 24.23
C LEU A 1044 11.24 49.76 22.87
N ALA A 1045 10.52 49.44 21.80
CA ALA A 1045 10.94 49.70 20.43
C ALA A 1045 10.66 51.16 20.07
N GLU A 1046 11.64 51.86 19.48
CA GLU A 1046 11.43 53.24 19.03
C GLU A 1046 10.56 53.30 17.77
N ASN A 1047 10.72 52.33 16.86
CA ASN A 1047 10.01 52.25 15.58
C ASN A 1047 9.55 50.80 15.30
N GLU A 1048 8.60 50.60 14.37
CA GLU A 1048 8.14 49.27 13.94
C GLU A 1048 9.26 48.38 13.40
N GLU A 1049 10.29 48.97 12.79
CA GLU A 1049 11.46 48.24 12.27
C GLU A 1049 12.36 47.67 13.37
N GLU A 1050 12.31 48.22 14.59
CA GLU A 1050 13.08 47.72 15.74
C GLU A 1050 12.34 46.67 16.56
N LYS A 1051 11.10 46.33 16.16
CA LYS A 1051 10.28 45.34 16.87
C LYS A 1051 10.97 43.98 16.85
N THR A 1052 11.23 43.44 18.03
CA THR A 1052 11.81 42.10 18.20
C THR A 1052 11.07 41.37 19.33
N HIS A 1053 11.41 40.11 19.58
CA HIS A 1053 10.84 39.35 20.71
C HIS A 1053 11.08 40.02 22.08
N PHE A 1054 12.08 40.90 22.20
CA PHE A 1054 12.45 41.58 23.44
C PHE A 1054 12.25 43.12 23.37
N LYS A 1055 11.83 43.65 22.22
CA LYS A 1055 11.51 45.07 22.01
C LYS A 1055 10.04 45.21 21.59
N LEU A 1056 9.21 45.74 22.48
CA LEU A 1056 7.77 45.89 22.28
C LEU A 1056 7.39 47.33 21.98
N LEU A 1057 6.33 47.53 21.20
CA LEU A 1057 5.77 48.87 20.98
C LEU A 1057 4.98 49.31 22.22
N ASP A 1058 4.91 50.63 22.44
CA ASP A 1058 4.34 51.19 23.68
C ASP A 1058 2.89 50.75 23.95
N TYR A 1059 2.07 50.63 22.90
CA TYR A 1059 0.68 50.15 23.02
C TYR A 1059 0.56 48.65 23.36
N GLU A 1060 1.54 47.83 22.99
CA GLU A 1060 1.56 46.39 23.32
C GLU A 1060 1.88 46.17 24.79
N VAL A 1061 2.74 47.03 25.36
CA VAL A 1061 3.04 47.04 26.79
C VAL A 1061 1.76 47.31 27.59
N ILE A 1062 0.92 48.27 27.16
CA ILE A 1062 -0.39 48.54 27.77
C ILE A 1062 -1.32 47.31 27.71
N THR A 1063 -1.27 46.55 26.62
CA THR A 1063 -2.07 45.33 26.46
C THR A 1063 -1.61 44.21 27.39
N LEU A 1064 -0.30 44.03 27.57
CA LEU A 1064 0.28 43.11 28.56
C LEU A 1064 -0.08 43.50 29.99
N ILE A 1065 -0.12 44.80 30.29
CA ILE A 1065 -0.57 45.34 31.58
C ILE A 1065 -2.06 45.06 31.82
N LEU A 1066 -2.92 45.18 30.79
CA LEU A 1066 -4.35 44.89 30.92
C LEU A 1066 -4.62 43.41 31.16
N LEU A 1067 -3.90 42.53 30.45
CA LEU A 1067 -3.88 41.08 30.72
C LEU A 1067 -3.42 40.78 32.15
N TYR A 1068 -2.47 41.55 32.67
CA TYR A 1068 -2.00 41.42 34.05
C TYR A 1068 -3.06 41.81 35.08
N PHE A 1069 -3.72 42.97 34.95
CA PHE A 1069 -4.76 43.38 35.90
C PHE A 1069 -5.94 42.40 35.93
N LEU A 1070 -6.31 41.84 34.78
CA LEU A 1070 -7.33 40.78 34.71
C LEU A 1070 -6.90 39.48 35.43
N CYS A 1071 -5.62 39.14 35.41
CA CYS A 1071 -5.08 37.99 36.13
C CYS A 1071 -4.89 38.25 37.63
N GLU A 1072 -4.53 39.47 38.03
CA GLU A 1072 -4.32 39.85 39.44
C GLU A 1072 -5.66 39.87 40.20
N ASP A 1073 -6.74 40.32 39.55
CA ASP A 1073 -8.11 40.20 40.09
C ASP A 1073 -8.58 38.74 40.19
N PHE A 1074 -8.08 37.85 39.33
CA PHE A 1074 -8.41 36.42 39.34
C PHE A 1074 -7.59 35.60 40.35
N MET A 1075 -6.36 36.03 40.66
CA MET A 1075 -5.47 35.38 41.64
C MET A 1075 -5.73 35.84 43.09
N ASN A 1076 -6.36 37.01 43.27
CA ASN A 1076 -6.83 37.48 44.57
C ASN A 1076 -8.21 36.90 44.97
N LEU A 1077 -8.89 36.20 44.04
CA LEU A 1077 -10.16 35.48 44.21
C LEU A 1077 -9.88 34.00 44.46
#